data_AF-A0A1Q5Q6X0-F1
#
_entry.id   AF-A0A1Q5Q6X0-F1
#
_cell.length_a   1.000
_cell.length_b   1.000
_cell.length_c   1.000
_cell.angle_alpha   90.00
_cell.angle_beta   90.00
_cell.angle_gamma   90.00
#
_symmetry.space_group_name_H-M   'P 1'
#
loop_
_entity.id
_entity.type
_entity.pdbx_description
1 polymer ?
#
loop_
_entity_poly.entity_id
_entity_poly.type
_entity_poly.pdbx_seq_one_letter_code
_entity_poly.pdbx_strand_id
1 'polypeptide(L)'
;MATGKVLETGLSVIYDPPNEAPIAEYSLFVVIRFTNWNGTEGVFWPQDLLRHDCDRARILTWGYDSHVTKGYESANKNNVFAHAKNLLANLKRDRPEGRPIIFVAHSLGGILVKEVLRRSNESTQDIVVDIVRSTSAVVFLGTPHRGSSKAADIGQAFRQAASTLLRVDSNAAILRALGADSPELELGRESFIVLWRKYKFSVKTFQESKPMAGVNVSILNELVVSKESSSLDDPEENAETIEADHRMMCKFYGAEDPSYIQVSGELKGFVNSILRKYQSRRREAEVDMLGHAGNCYAAPESSYSSIGILLVYIPQLIKAVEYYGDGVSTIDSMKVYENVFIDSQMLLMTSLDMFEKCCRRLVRNLPDTQVHRLIDFHKGWSDPQLQAQLHQQLGEDSAKFIVTIKQTKKRIELLQRKLKLRADFEESFNTWSRVGSEFNLHKYTEVIDQIHQGVQRICTFMPEEVDPIVIQGHQSFPRDLNYWLDIQTHTYRLFNAISSIWPRDCAYHTHHAKLRLNIPTEDREEQEAPKVNVSFAMDKRVSLTQHYPRGWRDVKVIFSQAPRVNIFKKEVRFSPTSITIDPLQAPNKCASERKIENICTMLEENHQIKCLGLLHSEGWHYHIHDPTNYARNLTPLGDILSSHNITTRQRRTLALTLASGVLQLYDTPWLRDNWTLYDIYIDSSQGVDYLYVLRMFDECSLQQHLPGRRPSALDCVRNRTLFALGVALLELTYGAPLSAQKTEEDLNDALTPHRIVWRLTKKIEHDELPQFARAVFKCIHPDAEGFEFSLANQGFRRRFFQEVVLPLKNDYDELPRIRC
;
A
#
# COMPACT_ATOMS: atom_id res chain seq x y z
N MET A 1 2.43 51.64 38.02
CA MET A 1 1.16 50.91 37.85
C MET A 1 0.58 51.32 36.50
N ALA A 2 0.85 50.54 35.44
CA ALA A 2 0.26 50.79 34.14
C ALA A 2 -0.95 49.88 33.99
N THR A 3 -2.15 50.44 34.14
CA THR A 3 -3.42 49.83 33.73
C THR A 3 -3.43 49.76 32.21
N GLY A 4 -2.74 48.77 31.65
CA GLY A 4 -2.71 48.51 30.21
C GLY A 4 -4.11 48.15 29.74
N LYS A 5 -4.72 49.02 28.93
CA LYS A 5 -6.00 48.77 28.25
C LYS A 5 -5.92 47.43 27.52
N VAL A 6 -6.79 46.48 27.88
CA VAL A 6 -7.03 45.27 27.10
C VAL A 6 -7.40 45.71 25.68
N LEU A 7 -6.63 45.30 24.68
CA LEU A 7 -6.97 45.59 23.28
C LEU A 7 -8.30 44.91 22.96
N GLU A 8 -9.26 45.69 22.44
CA GLU A 8 -10.60 45.19 22.10
C GLU A 8 -10.57 44.13 20.97
N THR A 9 -9.46 44.06 20.20
CA THR A 9 -9.28 43.14 19.08
C THR A 9 -7.86 42.55 19.02
N GLY A 10 -7.74 41.34 18.46
CA GLY A 10 -6.46 40.65 18.29
C GLY A 10 -6.01 39.85 19.52
N LEU A 11 -4.82 39.24 19.43
CA LEU A 11 -4.22 38.44 20.50
C LEU A 11 -3.38 39.34 21.41
N SER A 12 -3.67 39.35 22.71
CA SER A 12 -3.00 40.20 23.70
C SER A 12 -2.50 39.37 24.87
N VAL A 13 -1.26 39.58 25.30
CA VAL A 13 -0.71 38.97 26.51
C VAL A 13 -1.10 39.83 27.71
N ILE A 14 -1.83 39.25 28.66
CA ILE A 14 -2.29 39.95 29.88
C ILE A 14 -1.50 39.56 31.13
N TYR A 15 -0.86 38.40 31.11
CA TYR A 15 0.08 37.96 32.13
C TYR A 15 1.16 37.09 31.49
N ASP A 16 2.43 37.41 31.78
CA ASP A 16 3.60 36.62 31.40
C ASP A 16 4.40 36.33 32.68
N PRO A 17 4.61 35.06 33.05
CA PRO A 17 5.32 34.71 34.27
C PRO A 17 6.83 35.04 34.19
N PRO A 18 7.49 35.37 35.32
CA PRO A 18 8.91 35.74 35.33
C PRO A 18 9.83 34.59 34.83
N ASN A 19 10.81 34.97 34.01
CA ASN A 19 11.75 34.09 33.29
C ASN A 19 12.77 33.41 34.22
N GLU A 20 12.47 32.22 34.73
CA GLU A 20 13.50 31.30 35.27
C GLU A 20 13.27 29.80 34.95
N ALA A 21 12.24 29.44 34.16
CA ALA A 21 11.97 28.03 33.84
C ALA A 21 12.04 27.68 32.33
N PRO A 22 12.37 26.42 31.98
CA PRO A 22 12.36 25.96 30.59
C PRO A 22 11.01 26.18 29.90
N ILE A 23 11.04 26.46 28.60
CA ILE A 23 9.91 26.80 27.70
C ILE A 23 8.67 25.88 27.85
N ALA A 24 8.86 24.66 28.34
CA ALA A 24 7.85 23.62 28.52
C ALA A 24 7.05 23.68 29.84
N GLU A 25 7.40 24.56 30.79
CA GLU A 25 6.69 24.65 32.07
C GLU A 25 5.47 25.60 32.06
N TYR A 26 5.25 26.33 30.95
CA TYR A 26 4.23 27.37 30.88
C TYR A 26 3.06 26.98 29.97
N SER A 27 1.92 26.59 30.56
CA SER A 27 0.64 26.46 29.85
C SER A 27 0.21 27.82 29.29
N LEU A 28 -0.33 27.83 28.08
CA LEU A 28 -0.85 29.03 27.41
C LEU A 28 -2.37 29.08 27.55
N PHE A 29 -2.91 29.98 28.36
CA PHE A 29 -4.34 30.26 28.37
C PHE A 29 -4.69 31.21 27.24
N VAL A 30 -5.63 30.82 26.38
CA VAL A 30 -6.20 31.70 25.35
C VAL A 30 -7.67 31.92 25.69
N VAL A 31 -7.94 33.06 26.30
CA VAL A 31 -9.26 33.48 26.78
C VAL A 31 -9.96 34.25 25.67
N ILE A 32 -10.99 33.64 25.08
CA ILE A 32 -11.63 34.15 23.87
C ILE A 32 -12.92 34.87 24.22
N ARG A 33 -12.92 36.17 23.88
CA ARG A 33 -14.01 37.14 24.02
C ARG A 33 -14.58 37.28 25.43
N PHE A 34 -13.92 38.11 26.23
CA PHE A 34 -14.48 38.69 27.45
C PHE A 34 -14.43 40.21 27.29
N THR A 35 -15.58 40.87 27.36
CA THR A 35 -15.64 42.34 27.36
C THR A 35 -15.55 42.84 28.79
N ASN A 36 -14.68 43.81 29.06
CA ASN A 36 -14.71 44.54 30.31
C ASN A 36 -16.07 45.22 30.50
N TRP A 37 -16.48 45.32 31.75
CA TRP A 37 -17.59 46.17 32.16
C TRP A 37 -17.26 47.62 31.73
N ASN A 38 -18.05 48.19 30.82
CA ASN A 38 -18.00 49.62 30.58
C ASN A 38 -18.56 50.33 31.82
N GLY A 39 -17.66 50.77 32.70
CA GLY A 39 -17.94 51.69 33.80
C GLY A 39 -18.42 51.03 35.10
N THR A 40 -17.48 50.90 36.04
CA THR A 40 -17.55 50.66 37.51
C THR A 40 -16.92 49.35 37.98
N GLU A 41 -15.72 49.45 38.56
CA GLU A 41 -15.07 48.52 39.52
C GLU A 41 -15.40 47.01 39.41
N GLY A 42 -15.16 46.42 38.24
CA GLY A 42 -15.31 44.97 38.05
C GLY A 42 -13.97 44.24 38.04
N VAL A 43 -13.90 43.07 38.68
CA VAL A 43 -12.73 42.18 38.66
C VAL A 43 -12.56 41.58 37.26
N PHE A 44 -11.44 41.87 36.58
CA PHE A 44 -11.07 41.22 35.33
C PHE A 44 -10.34 39.92 35.65
N TRP A 45 -11.12 38.88 35.99
CA TRP A 45 -10.61 37.64 36.56
C TRP A 45 -9.45 36.96 35.80
N PRO A 46 -9.30 37.03 34.46
CA PRO A 46 -8.13 36.45 33.80
C PRO A 46 -6.80 37.10 34.21
N GLN A 47 -6.83 38.40 34.52
CA GLN A 47 -5.65 39.15 34.97
C GLN A 47 -5.61 39.28 36.50
N ASP A 48 -6.74 39.52 37.14
CA ASP A 48 -6.78 39.86 38.56
C ASP A 48 -6.74 38.63 39.47
N LEU A 49 -7.27 37.48 39.01
CA LEU A 49 -7.41 36.26 39.80
C LEU A 49 -6.61 35.09 39.21
N LEU A 50 -6.83 34.74 37.94
CA LEU A 50 -6.27 33.52 37.31
C LEU A 50 -4.74 33.53 37.31
N ARG A 51 -4.09 34.69 37.21
CA ARG A 51 -2.62 34.79 37.29
C ARG A 51 -2.05 34.29 38.62
N HIS A 52 -2.81 34.37 39.70
CA HIS A 52 -2.36 33.93 41.03
C HIS A 52 -2.63 32.44 41.22
N ASP A 53 -3.75 31.97 40.66
CA ASP A 53 -4.16 30.58 40.69
C ASP A 53 -3.38 29.68 39.71
N CYS A 54 -2.84 30.26 38.66
CA CYS A 54 -2.05 29.64 37.61
C CYS A 54 -0.81 30.50 37.32
N ASP A 55 -0.02 30.78 38.37
CA ASP A 55 1.19 31.61 38.36
C ASP A 55 2.26 31.16 37.35
N ARG A 56 2.28 29.88 36.99
CA ARG A 56 3.15 29.27 35.97
C ARG A 56 2.49 29.17 34.58
N ALA A 57 1.43 29.91 34.31
CA ALA A 57 0.81 29.91 32.98
C ALA A 57 0.87 31.31 32.34
N ARG A 58 1.15 31.36 31.05
CA ARG A 58 1.04 32.60 30.27
C ARG A 58 -0.43 32.79 29.88
N ILE A 59 -0.99 33.96 30.15
CA ILE A 59 -2.42 34.23 29.93
C ILE A 59 -2.56 35.26 28.82
N LEU A 60 -3.34 34.90 27.80
CA LEU A 60 -3.65 35.73 26.65
C LEU A 60 -5.15 35.87 26.50
N THR A 61 -5.56 37.02 25.99
CA THR A 61 -6.92 37.27 25.55
C THR A 61 -6.96 37.41 24.03
N TRP A 62 -8.06 37.00 23.43
CA TRP A 62 -8.31 37.25 22.02
C TRP A 62 -9.69 37.88 21.80
N GLY A 63 -9.68 39.06 21.16
CA GLY A 63 -10.88 39.83 20.82
C GLY A 63 -11.06 40.00 19.31
N TYR A 64 -12.27 40.37 18.88
CA TYR A 64 -12.60 40.72 17.50
C TYR A 64 -13.71 41.77 17.47
N ASP A 65 -13.71 42.61 16.43
CA ASP A 65 -14.72 43.66 16.28
C ASP A 65 -16.09 43.03 15.96
N SER A 66 -17.07 43.28 16.83
CA SER A 66 -18.45 42.81 16.66
C SER A 66 -19.43 43.92 16.28
N HIS A 67 -18.97 45.16 16.08
CA HIS A 67 -19.81 46.27 15.66
C HIS A 67 -20.04 46.24 14.14
N VAL A 68 -21.14 45.61 13.71
CA VAL A 68 -21.67 45.87 12.36
C VAL A 68 -22.34 47.24 12.39
N THR A 69 -21.60 48.28 12.00
CA THR A 69 -22.10 49.67 11.99
C THR A 69 -23.23 49.83 10.98
N LYS A 70 -24.30 50.50 11.44
CA LYS A 70 -25.44 50.97 10.65
C LYS A 70 -24.96 51.79 9.44
N GLY A 71 -25.52 51.53 8.27
CA GLY A 71 -25.42 52.42 7.10
C GLY A 71 -24.57 51.86 5.97
N TYR A 72 -25.09 51.97 4.76
CA TYR A 72 -24.44 51.68 3.47
C TYR A 72 -23.03 52.29 3.42
N GLU A 73 -21.99 51.48 3.63
CA GLU A 73 -20.66 51.56 3.04
C GLU A 73 -19.80 50.39 3.58
N SER A 74 -18.86 49.91 2.76
CA SER A 74 -18.14 48.62 2.85
C SER A 74 -17.41 48.34 4.18
N ALA A 75 -18.14 47.95 5.22
CA ALA A 75 -17.60 47.39 6.46
C ALA A 75 -17.57 45.85 6.42
N ASN A 76 -16.49 45.30 6.96
CA ASN A 76 -15.99 43.94 6.82
C ASN A 76 -17.02 42.85 7.18
N LYS A 77 -17.53 42.12 6.18
CA LYS A 77 -18.40 40.94 6.34
C LYS A 77 -17.62 39.71 6.86
N ASN A 78 -16.87 39.86 7.96
CA ASN A 78 -16.10 38.75 8.51
C ASN A 78 -17.03 37.81 9.30
N ASN A 79 -17.27 36.63 8.73
CA ASN A 79 -17.95 35.55 9.41
C ASN A 79 -17.08 34.91 10.50
N VAL A 80 -17.66 34.09 11.38
CA VAL A 80 -16.92 33.37 12.44
C VAL A 80 -15.71 32.60 11.87
N PHE A 81 -15.81 32.13 10.63
CA PHE A 81 -14.72 31.50 9.87
C PHE A 81 -13.53 32.43 9.60
N ALA A 82 -13.77 33.70 9.25
CA ALA A 82 -12.73 34.70 9.07
C ALA A 82 -12.05 35.06 10.40
N HIS A 83 -12.82 35.16 11.48
CA HIS A 83 -12.29 35.37 12.84
C HIS A 83 -11.44 34.19 13.31
N ALA A 84 -11.86 32.95 13.05
CA ALA A 84 -11.06 31.76 13.32
C ALA A 84 -9.73 31.77 12.53
N LYS A 85 -9.75 32.16 11.26
CA LYS A 85 -8.53 32.31 10.45
C LYS A 85 -7.55 33.32 11.07
N ASN A 86 -8.06 34.44 11.58
CA ASN A 86 -7.24 35.47 12.22
C ASN A 86 -6.66 34.99 13.56
N LEU A 87 -7.45 34.31 14.40
CA LEU A 87 -6.93 33.72 15.63
C LEU A 87 -5.83 32.69 15.33
N LEU A 88 -6.07 31.79 14.36
CA LEU A 88 -5.09 30.79 13.94
C LEU A 88 -3.78 31.43 13.47
N ALA A 89 -3.85 32.53 12.70
CA ALA A 89 -2.67 33.27 12.25
C ALA A 89 -1.90 33.93 13.40
N ASN A 90 -2.61 34.52 14.39
CA ASN A 90 -1.96 35.09 15.58
C ASN A 90 -1.30 34.01 16.44
N LEU A 91 -1.97 32.87 16.66
CA LEU A 91 -1.39 31.74 17.38
C LEU A 91 -0.13 31.21 16.68
N LYS A 92 -0.17 31.07 15.35
CA LYS A 92 1.01 30.66 14.56
C LYS A 92 2.20 31.60 14.77
N ARG A 93 1.97 32.91 14.84
CA ARG A 93 3.02 33.93 14.93
C ARG A 93 3.59 34.09 16.33
N ASP A 94 2.72 34.08 17.33
CA ASP A 94 3.04 34.58 18.67
C ASP A 94 3.24 33.44 19.72
N ARG A 95 2.98 32.17 19.33
CA ARG A 95 3.14 30.98 20.19
C ARG A 95 4.36 30.13 19.77
N PRO A 96 5.24 29.74 20.72
CA PRO A 96 6.28 28.73 20.49
C PRO A 96 5.69 27.33 20.22
N GLU A 97 6.30 26.59 19.29
CA GLU A 97 5.92 25.22 18.96
C GLU A 97 6.02 24.29 20.19
N GLY A 98 5.11 23.33 20.30
CA GLY A 98 5.04 22.37 21.41
C GLY A 98 4.54 22.92 22.75
N ARG A 99 4.29 24.23 22.88
CA ARG A 99 3.75 24.84 24.11
C ARG A 99 2.28 24.43 24.35
N PRO A 100 1.92 23.80 25.49
CA PRO A 100 0.54 23.42 25.81
C PRO A 100 -0.44 24.60 25.75
N ILE A 101 -1.61 24.42 25.13
CA ILE A 101 -2.67 25.44 25.02
C ILE A 101 -3.91 25.01 25.80
N ILE A 102 -4.47 25.91 26.60
CA ILE A 102 -5.79 25.78 27.19
C ILE A 102 -6.68 26.88 26.64
N PHE A 103 -7.70 26.51 25.87
CA PHE A 103 -8.69 27.47 25.39
C PHE A 103 -9.79 27.64 26.42
N VAL A 104 -10.12 28.89 26.77
CA VAL A 104 -11.29 29.22 27.58
C VAL A 104 -12.20 30.09 26.72
N ALA A 105 -13.37 29.55 26.37
CA ALA A 105 -14.20 30.10 25.32
C ALA A 105 -15.63 30.34 25.82
N HIS A 106 -16.04 31.61 25.82
CA HIS A 106 -17.41 32.01 26.17
C HIS A 106 -18.29 32.12 24.93
N SER A 107 -19.48 31.56 25.01
CA SER A 107 -20.52 31.64 23.98
C SER A 107 -19.97 31.36 22.56
N LEU A 108 -20.12 32.29 21.62
CA LEU A 108 -19.68 32.14 20.23
C LEU A 108 -18.16 31.97 20.09
N GLY A 109 -17.38 32.35 21.11
CA GLY A 109 -15.96 32.05 21.18
C GLY A 109 -15.68 30.55 21.10
N GLY A 110 -16.58 29.70 21.62
CA GLY A 110 -16.43 28.25 21.55
C GLY A 110 -16.53 27.72 20.12
N ILE A 111 -17.44 28.27 19.31
CA ILE A 111 -17.58 27.94 17.89
C ILE A 111 -16.32 28.34 17.13
N LEU A 112 -15.77 29.51 17.46
CA LEU A 112 -14.51 29.98 16.89
C LEU A 112 -13.34 29.05 17.22
N VAL A 113 -13.22 28.58 18.48
CA VAL A 113 -12.21 27.59 18.86
C VAL A 113 -12.36 26.30 18.09
N LYS A 114 -13.59 25.77 17.96
CA LYS A 114 -13.86 24.56 17.17
C LYS A 114 -13.33 24.71 15.74
N GLU A 115 -13.61 25.85 15.12
CA GLU A 115 -13.14 26.14 13.77
C GLU A 115 -11.61 26.34 13.69
N VAL A 116 -10.98 26.97 14.68
CA VAL A 116 -9.51 27.07 14.78
C VAL A 116 -8.86 25.70 14.84
N LEU A 117 -9.38 24.81 15.69
CA LEU A 117 -8.84 23.45 15.82
C LEU A 117 -9.07 22.62 14.55
N ARG A 118 -10.23 22.77 13.90
CA ARG A 118 -10.53 22.13 12.62
C ARG A 118 -9.56 22.57 11.53
N ARG A 119 -9.37 23.89 11.35
CA ARG A 119 -8.39 24.45 10.39
C ARG A 119 -6.95 24.08 10.73
N SER A 120 -6.60 24.06 12.01
CA SER A 120 -5.28 23.63 12.48
C SER A 120 -5.01 22.18 12.07
N ASN A 121 -5.97 21.28 12.28
CA ASN A 121 -5.89 19.87 11.91
C ASN A 121 -5.82 19.62 10.40
N GLU A 122 -6.46 20.48 9.60
CA GLU A 122 -6.48 20.39 8.13
C GLU A 122 -5.27 21.06 7.46
N SER A 123 -4.47 21.81 8.22
CA SER A 123 -3.31 22.50 7.68
C SER A 123 -2.21 21.53 7.22
N THR A 124 -1.49 21.89 6.16
CA THR A 124 -0.27 21.21 5.69
C THR A 124 1.00 21.76 6.34
N GLN A 125 0.91 22.90 7.04
CA GLN A 125 2.05 23.53 7.72
C GLN A 125 2.16 23.00 9.16
N ASP A 126 3.28 22.35 9.48
CA ASP A 126 3.51 21.71 10.79
C ASP A 126 3.30 22.67 11.96
N ILE A 127 3.82 23.90 11.87
CA ILE A 127 3.64 24.95 12.90
C ILE A 127 2.16 25.30 13.18
N VAL A 128 1.29 25.13 12.18
CA VAL A 128 -0.14 25.37 12.32
C VAL A 128 -0.85 24.13 12.85
N VAL A 129 -0.43 22.93 12.42
CA VAL A 129 -0.92 21.64 12.96
C VAL A 129 -0.54 21.47 14.43
N ASP A 130 0.60 22.02 14.84
CA ASP A 130 1.05 22.01 16.22
C ASP A 130 0.05 22.67 17.18
N ILE A 131 -0.75 23.64 16.71
CA ILE A 131 -1.77 24.30 17.54
C ILE A 131 -2.78 23.26 18.08
N VAL A 132 -3.37 22.42 17.22
CA VAL A 132 -4.30 21.37 17.67
C VAL A 132 -3.58 20.24 18.43
N ARG A 133 -2.33 19.91 18.07
CA ARG A 133 -1.51 18.90 18.79
C ARG A 133 -1.15 19.34 20.20
N SER A 134 -0.95 20.63 20.38
CA SER A 134 -0.56 21.23 21.65
C SER A 134 -1.75 21.72 22.48
N THR A 135 -2.96 21.76 21.92
CA THR A 135 -4.19 21.91 22.71
C THR A 135 -4.25 20.80 23.75
N SER A 136 -4.24 21.20 25.02
CA SER A 136 -4.27 20.30 26.17
C SER A 136 -5.63 20.31 26.86
N ALA A 137 -6.36 21.44 26.81
CA ALA A 137 -7.75 21.50 27.22
C ALA A 137 -8.56 22.57 26.49
N VAL A 138 -9.88 22.38 26.45
CA VAL A 138 -10.86 23.37 25.97
C VAL A 138 -11.99 23.47 26.99
N VAL A 139 -12.27 24.69 27.47
CA VAL A 139 -13.33 24.98 28.42
C VAL A 139 -14.39 25.83 27.74
N PHE A 140 -15.62 25.32 27.67
CA PHE A 140 -16.77 26.02 27.12
C PHE A 140 -17.62 26.63 28.22
N LEU A 141 -17.92 27.92 28.11
CA LEU A 141 -18.83 28.64 29.00
C LEU A 141 -20.04 29.07 28.16
N GLY A 142 -21.16 28.35 28.27
CA GLY A 142 -22.40 28.68 27.56
C GLY A 142 -22.25 28.66 26.03
N THR A 143 -21.45 27.75 25.47
CA THR A 143 -21.32 27.67 24.00
C THR A 143 -22.49 26.89 23.41
N PRO A 144 -23.26 27.44 22.44
CA PRO A 144 -24.24 26.65 21.72
C PRO A 144 -23.51 25.71 20.74
N HIS A 145 -23.53 24.42 21.04
CA HIS A 145 -22.92 23.36 20.25
C HIS A 145 -23.87 22.81 19.18
N ARG A 146 -25.18 22.81 19.46
CA ARG A 146 -26.25 22.35 18.58
C ARG A 146 -27.58 23.01 18.96
N GLY A 147 -28.69 22.63 18.33
CA GLY A 147 -30.02 23.08 18.75
C GLY A 147 -30.68 22.17 19.76
N SER A 148 -31.80 22.63 20.33
CA SER A 148 -32.65 21.79 21.19
C SER A 148 -33.36 20.70 20.36
N SER A 149 -33.94 19.70 21.04
CA SER A 149 -34.68 18.58 20.43
C SER A 149 -35.90 18.99 19.59
N LYS A 150 -36.25 20.28 19.57
CA LYS A 150 -37.17 20.87 18.60
C LYS A 150 -36.34 21.42 17.44
N ALA A 151 -36.33 20.72 16.31
CA ALA A 151 -35.50 21.01 15.12
C ALA A 151 -35.57 22.47 14.58
N ALA A 152 -36.56 23.28 14.97
CA ALA A 152 -36.67 24.70 14.63
C ALA A 152 -35.82 25.65 15.52
N ASP A 153 -35.28 25.16 16.64
CA ASP A 153 -34.73 26.00 17.72
C ASP A 153 -33.21 26.21 17.63
N ILE A 154 -32.50 25.51 16.74
CA ILE A 154 -31.02 25.61 16.60
C ILE A 154 -30.62 27.05 16.25
N GLY A 155 -31.30 27.62 15.26
CA GLY A 155 -31.12 29.01 14.87
C GLY A 155 -31.60 29.98 15.96
N GLN A 156 -32.52 29.58 16.85
CA GLN A 156 -33.02 30.43 17.94
C GLN A 156 -32.00 30.57 19.07
N ALA A 157 -31.38 29.50 19.54
CA ALA A 157 -30.35 29.57 20.59
C ALA A 157 -29.13 30.38 20.12
N PHE A 158 -28.66 30.15 18.89
CA PHE A 158 -27.60 30.98 18.31
C PHE A 158 -28.04 32.44 18.13
N ARG A 159 -29.27 32.69 17.66
CA ARG A 159 -29.86 34.04 17.56
C ARG A 159 -29.83 34.78 18.87
N GLN A 160 -30.27 34.11 19.92
CA GLN A 160 -30.42 34.68 21.25
C GLN A 160 -29.05 34.96 21.86
N ALA A 161 -28.08 34.05 21.71
CA ALA A 161 -26.70 34.30 22.12
C ALA A 161 -26.07 35.46 21.33
N ALA A 162 -26.26 35.53 20.02
CA ALA A 162 -25.71 36.58 19.16
C ALA A 162 -26.34 37.96 19.43
N SER A 163 -27.67 38.06 19.48
CA SER A 163 -28.35 39.33 19.74
C SER A 163 -28.03 39.87 21.14
N THR A 164 -27.98 38.99 22.13
CA THR A 164 -27.79 39.37 23.54
C THR A 164 -26.33 39.68 23.87
N LEU A 165 -25.37 38.93 23.32
CA LEU A 165 -23.95 39.09 23.64
C LEU A 165 -23.14 39.86 22.60
N LEU A 166 -23.51 39.84 21.32
CA LEU A 166 -22.84 40.62 20.26
C LEU A 166 -23.54 41.95 19.94
N ARG A 167 -24.77 42.18 20.45
CA ARG A 167 -25.63 43.31 20.02
C ARG A 167 -25.83 43.37 18.49
N VAL A 168 -25.84 42.19 17.86
CA VAL A 168 -26.01 42.06 16.41
C VAL A 168 -27.50 41.92 16.10
N ASP A 169 -27.97 42.62 15.06
CA ASP A 169 -29.36 42.54 14.61
C ASP A 169 -29.73 41.08 14.25
N SER A 170 -30.82 40.57 14.82
CA SER A 170 -31.24 39.15 14.78
C SER A 170 -31.77 38.67 13.41
N ASN A 171 -31.36 39.30 12.32
CA ASN A 171 -31.75 38.95 10.96
C ASN A 171 -31.07 37.63 10.53
N ALA A 172 -31.86 36.68 10.01
CA ALA A 172 -31.39 35.39 9.49
C ALA A 172 -30.17 35.51 8.54
N ALA A 173 -30.10 36.58 7.74
CA ALA A 173 -28.97 36.83 6.84
C ALA A 173 -27.65 37.15 7.58
N ILE A 174 -27.72 37.84 8.71
CA ILE A 174 -26.54 38.19 9.52
C ILE A 174 -26.07 36.98 10.33
N LEU A 175 -27.00 36.11 10.73
CA LEU A 175 -26.67 34.87 11.44
C LEU A 175 -26.05 33.83 10.50
N ARG A 176 -26.55 33.71 9.27
CA ARG A 176 -25.84 33.00 8.19
C ARG A 176 -24.43 33.54 8.00
N ALA A 177 -24.28 34.86 8.00
CA ALA A 177 -22.98 35.51 7.96
C ALA A 177 -22.15 35.29 9.24
N LEU A 178 -22.72 34.81 10.36
CA LEU A 178 -21.98 34.38 11.54
C LEU A 178 -21.75 32.85 11.58
N GLY A 179 -22.16 32.11 10.55
CA GLY A 179 -22.01 30.64 10.47
C GLY A 179 -23.02 29.87 11.33
N ALA A 180 -24.20 30.45 11.56
CA ALA A 180 -25.23 29.97 12.50
C ALA A 180 -26.25 28.97 11.92
N ASP A 181 -25.98 28.43 10.74
CA ASP A 181 -26.89 27.47 10.14
C ASP A 181 -26.82 26.15 10.94
N SER A 182 -27.98 25.55 11.18
CA SER A 182 -28.10 24.42 12.09
C SER A 182 -27.24 23.22 11.72
N PRO A 183 -27.07 22.88 10.42
CA PRO A 183 -26.13 21.83 10.01
C PRO A 183 -24.67 22.19 10.31
N GLU A 184 -24.26 23.44 10.16
CA GLU A 184 -22.87 23.90 10.33
C GLU A 184 -22.45 23.86 11.80
N LEU A 185 -23.36 24.19 12.72
CA LEU A 185 -23.12 24.04 14.16
C LEU A 185 -23.00 22.57 14.56
N GLU A 186 -23.89 21.71 14.05
CA GLU A 186 -23.85 20.26 14.29
C GLU A 186 -22.57 19.64 13.72
N LEU A 187 -22.22 19.94 12.47
CA LEU A 187 -20.97 19.53 11.84
C LEU A 187 -19.75 20.04 12.60
N GLY A 188 -19.80 21.27 13.12
CA GLY A 188 -18.77 21.83 13.98
C GLY A 188 -18.64 21.08 15.32
N ARG A 189 -19.76 20.64 15.90
CA ARG A 189 -19.79 19.80 17.11
C ARG A 189 -19.20 18.42 16.84
N GLU A 190 -19.67 17.73 15.81
CA GLU A 190 -19.17 16.41 15.41
C GLU A 190 -17.68 16.45 15.10
N SER A 191 -17.24 17.42 14.29
CA SER A 191 -15.84 17.63 13.97
C SER A 191 -15.00 17.88 15.23
N PHE A 192 -15.50 18.68 16.17
CA PHE A 192 -14.80 18.93 17.43
C PHE A 192 -14.67 17.65 18.27
N ILE A 193 -15.71 16.81 18.34
CA ILE A 193 -15.64 15.52 19.07
C ILE A 193 -14.58 14.61 18.44
N VAL A 194 -14.53 14.52 17.11
CA VAL A 194 -13.47 13.77 16.40
C VAL A 194 -12.08 14.29 16.77
N LEU A 195 -11.89 15.62 16.80
CA LEU A 195 -10.61 16.22 17.19
C LEU A 195 -10.29 15.97 18.66
N TRP A 196 -11.27 16.08 19.55
CA TRP A 196 -11.14 15.79 20.97
C TRP A 196 -10.66 14.36 21.20
N ARG A 197 -11.26 13.37 20.53
CA ARG A 197 -10.85 11.95 20.62
C ARG A 197 -9.50 11.69 19.96
N LYS A 198 -9.22 12.32 18.81
CA LYS A 198 -7.96 12.17 18.07
C LYS A 198 -6.76 12.70 18.85
N TYR A 199 -6.87 13.89 19.43
CA TYR A 199 -5.76 14.57 20.12
C TYR A 199 -5.78 14.38 21.65
N LYS A 200 -6.84 13.80 22.20
CA LYS A 200 -6.98 13.43 23.63
C LYS A 200 -6.72 14.61 24.59
N PHE A 201 -7.14 15.82 24.21
CA PHE A 201 -7.18 16.96 25.12
C PHE A 201 -8.37 16.85 26.06
N SER A 202 -8.37 17.58 27.18
CA SER A 202 -9.49 17.59 28.12
C SER A 202 -10.56 18.59 27.69
N VAL A 203 -11.84 18.29 27.94
CA VAL A 203 -12.95 19.22 27.69
C VAL A 203 -13.76 19.38 28.95
N LYS A 204 -14.18 20.61 29.24
CA LYS A 204 -15.12 20.93 30.31
C LYS A 204 -16.19 21.88 29.79
N THR A 205 -17.45 21.56 30.07
CA THR A 205 -18.61 22.37 29.68
C THR A 205 -19.26 22.97 30.92
N PHE A 206 -19.46 24.28 30.92
CA PHE A 206 -20.23 25.01 31.92
C PHE A 206 -21.50 25.59 31.29
N GLN A 207 -22.65 25.33 31.93
CA GLN A 207 -23.98 25.73 31.46
C GLN A 207 -24.58 26.79 32.39
N GLU A 208 -25.32 27.74 31.84
CA GLU A 208 -26.07 28.70 32.67
C GLU A 208 -27.25 28.02 33.39
N SER A 209 -27.64 28.55 34.55
CA SER A 209 -28.77 28.02 35.32
C SER A 209 -29.86 29.06 35.62
N LYS A 210 -29.63 30.35 35.32
CA LYS A 210 -30.60 31.43 35.52
C LYS A 210 -30.98 32.08 34.18
N PRO A 211 -32.27 32.34 33.93
CA PRO A 211 -32.69 33.11 32.77
C PRO A 211 -32.29 34.58 32.93
N MET A 212 -32.11 35.29 31.81
CA MET A 212 -31.70 36.70 31.85
C MET A 212 -32.87 37.63 32.18
N ALA A 213 -32.70 38.47 33.21
CA ALA A 213 -33.74 39.43 33.60
C ALA A 213 -33.84 40.60 32.60
N GLY A 214 -35.07 40.95 32.17
CA GLY A 214 -35.37 42.14 31.36
C GLY A 214 -35.40 41.94 29.83
N VAL A 215 -35.19 40.72 29.34
CA VAL A 215 -35.36 40.36 27.92
C VAL A 215 -36.77 39.79 27.75
N ASN A 216 -37.70 40.61 27.24
CA ASN A 216 -39.11 40.25 27.11
C ASN A 216 -39.32 39.36 25.87
N VAL A 217 -39.17 38.05 26.02
CA VAL A 217 -39.44 37.06 24.98
C VAL A 217 -40.57 36.16 25.48
N SER A 218 -41.76 36.35 24.91
CA SER A 218 -42.90 35.43 24.92
C SER A 218 -43.07 34.53 26.16
N ILE A 219 -43.63 35.06 27.25
CA ILE A 219 -44.33 34.33 28.34
C ILE A 219 -43.51 33.26 29.13
N LEU A 220 -42.28 32.91 28.73
CA LEU A 220 -41.46 31.89 29.38
C LEU A 220 -40.07 32.42 29.73
N ASN A 221 -39.71 32.34 31.01
CA ASN A 221 -38.38 32.64 31.56
C ASN A 221 -37.34 31.59 31.09
N GLU A 222 -36.99 31.56 29.81
CA GLU A 222 -36.09 30.58 29.21
C GLU A 222 -34.61 31.01 29.25
N LEU A 223 -33.69 30.03 29.32
CA LEU A 223 -32.24 30.23 29.23
C LEU A 223 -31.85 30.75 27.84
N VAL A 224 -30.77 31.52 27.73
CA VAL A 224 -30.25 32.03 26.44
C VAL A 224 -29.72 30.90 25.56
N VAL A 225 -29.07 29.91 26.18
CA VAL A 225 -28.64 28.66 25.56
C VAL A 225 -29.17 27.52 26.42
N SER A 226 -30.04 26.68 25.84
CA SER A 226 -30.58 25.53 26.56
C SER A 226 -29.47 24.53 26.94
N LYS A 227 -29.74 23.67 27.94
CA LYS A 227 -28.78 22.64 28.37
C LYS A 227 -28.49 21.65 27.23
N GLU A 228 -29.48 21.33 26.41
CA GLU A 228 -29.33 20.44 25.25
C GLU A 228 -28.47 21.08 24.15
N SER A 229 -28.62 22.39 23.96
CA SER A 229 -27.86 23.16 22.98
C SER A 229 -26.39 23.31 23.37
N SER A 230 -26.11 23.44 24.67
CA SER A 230 -24.76 23.57 25.22
C SER A 230 -24.06 22.26 25.54
N SER A 231 -24.73 21.12 25.36
CA SER A 231 -24.18 19.76 25.55
C SER A 231 -23.38 19.30 24.33
N LEU A 232 -22.26 18.60 24.55
CA LEU A 232 -21.58 17.82 23.52
C LEU A 232 -22.13 16.38 23.41
N ASP A 233 -22.97 15.96 24.35
CA ASP A 233 -23.54 14.61 24.50
C ASP A 233 -22.49 13.53 24.73
N ASP A 234 -21.38 13.92 25.33
CA ASP A 234 -20.32 13.00 25.68
C ASP A 234 -20.19 12.97 27.20
N PRO A 235 -20.35 11.80 27.86
CA PRO A 235 -20.21 11.71 29.31
C PRO A 235 -18.85 12.22 29.84
N GLU A 236 -17.79 12.19 29.02
CA GLU A 236 -16.48 12.71 29.42
C GLU A 236 -16.43 14.24 29.54
N GLU A 237 -17.44 14.96 29.03
CA GLU A 237 -17.46 16.42 29.08
C GLU A 237 -17.76 16.94 30.49
N ASN A 238 -18.35 16.07 31.34
CA ASN A 238 -18.75 16.35 32.72
C ASN A 238 -19.41 17.73 32.86
N ALA A 239 -20.43 17.97 32.02
CA ALA A 239 -21.12 19.25 31.94
C ALA A 239 -21.69 19.65 33.30
N GLU A 240 -21.44 20.88 33.71
CA GLU A 240 -21.78 21.37 35.03
C GLU A 240 -22.47 22.74 34.93
N THR A 241 -23.39 23.04 35.84
CA THR A 241 -24.11 24.32 35.83
C THR A 241 -23.40 25.37 36.67
N ILE A 242 -23.36 26.61 36.18
CA ILE A 242 -22.97 27.81 36.92
C ILE A 242 -24.23 28.58 37.30
N GLU A 243 -24.32 29.02 38.56
CA GLU A 243 -25.50 29.67 39.13
C GLU A 243 -25.67 31.16 38.72
N ALA A 244 -25.58 31.42 37.41
CA ALA A 244 -25.64 32.73 36.79
C ALA A 244 -26.41 32.67 35.46
N ASP A 245 -26.79 33.85 34.96
CA ASP A 245 -27.27 33.98 33.58
C ASP A 245 -26.10 33.97 32.57
N HIS A 246 -26.40 33.82 31.29
CA HIS A 246 -25.44 33.73 30.20
C HIS A 246 -24.39 34.85 30.16
N ARG A 247 -24.77 36.04 30.61
CA ARG A 247 -23.90 37.23 30.63
C ARG A 247 -23.05 37.28 31.89
N MET A 248 -23.55 36.73 32.98
CA MET A 248 -22.93 36.76 34.30
C MET A 248 -22.10 35.50 34.61
N MET A 249 -22.28 34.38 33.91
CA MET A 249 -21.53 33.12 34.14
C MET A 249 -20.00 33.21 33.93
N CYS A 250 -19.54 34.33 33.38
CA CYS A 250 -18.15 34.63 33.04
C CYS A 250 -17.63 35.86 33.81
N LYS A 251 -18.40 36.35 34.78
CA LYS A 251 -18.12 37.54 35.57
C LYS A 251 -18.19 37.20 37.04
N PHE A 252 -17.06 37.35 37.71
CA PHE A 252 -16.91 36.98 39.11
C PHE A 252 -16.64 38.21 39.95
N TYR A 253 -17.17 38.24 41.17
CA TYR A 253 -16.94 39.37 42.08
C TYR A 253 -15.60 39.30 42.82
N GLY A 254 -14.90 38.16 42.80
CA GLY A 254 -13.61 37.98 43.45
C GLY A 254 -13.17 36.51 43.52
N ALA A 255 -12.06 36.24 44.19
CA ALA A 255 -11.51 34.88 44.36
C ALA A 255 -12.44 33.94 45.14
N GLU A 256 -13.30 34.49 46.00
CA GLU A 256 -14.27 33.76 46.83
C GLU A 256 -15.60 33.50 46.11
N ASP A 257 -15.77 33.97 44.87
CA ASP A 257 -16.99 33.71 44.09
C ASP A 257 -17.14 32.21 43.85
N PRO A 258 -18.24 31.56 44.27
CA PRO A 258 -18.43 30.12 44.10
C PRO A 258 -18.28 29.65 42.65
N SER A 259 -18.73 30.48 41.69
CA SER A 259 -18.61 30.19 40.26
C SER A 259 -17.15 30.32 39.78
N TYR A 260 -16.40 31.27 40.35
CA TYR A 260 -14.97 31.37 40.09
C TYR A 260 -14.19 30.19 40.66
N ILE A 261 -14.50 29.77 41.89
CA ILE A 261 -13.87 28.61 42.54
C ILE A 261 -14.08 27.35 41.67
N GLN A 262 -15.29 27.16 41.16
CA GLN A 262 -15.65 26.05 40.26
C GLN A 262 -14.81 26.09 38.96
N VAL A 263 -14.77 27.23 38.26
CA VAL A 263 -14.02 27.37 37.01
C VAL A 263 -12.51 27.27 37.24
N SER A 264 -11.96 28.00 38.22
CA SER A 264 -10.53 28.01 38.53
C SER A 264 -10.03 26.64 39.02
N GLY A 265 -10.87 25.88 39.73
CA GLY A 265 -10.57 24.50 40.14
C GLY A 265 -10.26 23.58 38.96
N GLU A 266 -11.08 23.62 37.91
CA GLU A 266 -10.87 22.84 36.68
C GLU A 266 -9.61 23.31 35.93
N LEU A 267 -9.41 24.63 35.81
CA LEU A 267 -8.21 25.19 35.15
C LEU A 267 -6.93 24.77 35.89
N LYS A 268 -6.91 24.83 37.23
CA LYS A 268 -5.80 24.30 38.06
C LYS A 268 -5.59 22.82 37.82
N GLY A 269 -6.66 22.03 37.73
CA GLY A 269 -6.62 20.60 37.41
C GLY A 269 -5.91 20.32 36.08
N PHE A 270 -6.24 21.06 35.04
CA PHE A 270 -5.59 20.94 33.73
C PHE A 270 -4.11 21.33 33.76
N VAL A 271 -3.77 22.45 34.39
CA VAL A 271 -2.37 22.89 34.55
C VAL A 271 -1.56 21.83 35.29
N ASN A 272 -2.08 21.31 36.41
CA ASN A 272 -1.41 20.26 37.18
C ASN A 272 -1.25 18.95 36.39
N SER A 273 -2.22 18.58 35.55
CA SER A 273 -2.12 17.43 34.65
C SER A 273 -1.00 17.61 33.62
N ILE A 274 -0.89 18.79 33.03
CA ILE A 274 0.18 19.15 32.08
C ILE A 274 1.55 19.06 32.76
N LEU A 275 1.69 19.67 33.94
CA LEU A 275 2.93 19.64 34.72
C LEU A 275 3.35 18.22 35.08
N ARG A 276 2.42 17.36 35.52
CA ARG A 276 2.72 15.93 35.81
C ARG A 276 3.20 15.18 34.57
N LYS A 277 2.52 15.34 33.42
CA LYS A 277 2.94 14.72 32.15
C LYS A 277 4.32 15.19 31.69
N TYR A 278 4.65 16.46 31.94
CA TYR A 278 5.97 17.00 31.65
C TYR A 278 7.04 16.40 32.58
N GLN A 279 6.79 16.37 33.89
CA GLN A 279 7.71 15.78 34.86
C GLN A 279 7.93 14.28 34.67
N SER A 280 6.92 13.52 34.23
CA SER A 280 7.08 12.10 33.88
C SER A 280 8.01 11.93 32.69
N ARG A 281 7.75 12.65 31.59
CA ARG A 281 8.59 12.61 30.39
C ARG A 281 10.02 13.06 30.66
N ARG A 282 10.20 14.05 31.54
CA ARG A 282 11.53 14.50 31.95
C ARG A 282 12.25 13.44 32.78
N ARG A 283 11.54 12.76 33.69
CA ARG A 283 12.09 11.63 34.47
C ARG A 283 12.41 10.41 33.61
N GLU A 284 11.55 10.06 32.66
CA GLU A 284 11.80 9.00 31.67
C GLU A 284 13.05 9.34 30.83
N ALA A 285 13.17 10.58 30.34
CA ALA A 285 14.36 11.03 29.62
C ALA A 285 15.63 11.07 30.51
N GLU A 286 15.50 11.40 31.80
CA GLU A 286 16.62 11.36 32.75
C GLU A 286 17.02 9.92 33.12
N VAL A 287 16.06 9.00 33.22
CA VAL A 287 16.30 7.56 33.44
C VAL A 287 16.93 6.94 32.19
N ASP A 288 16.52 7.34 30.99
CA ASP A 288 17.19 6.98 29.74
C ASP A 288 18.61 7.55 29.68
N MET A 289 18.84 8.79 30.14
CA MET A 289 20.19 9.38 30.22
C MET A 289 21.09 8.69 31.27
N LEU A 290 20.56 8.29 32.42
CA LEU A 290 21.31 7.57 33.47
C LEU A 290 21.57 6.11 33.08
N GLY A 291 20.66 5.48 32.32
CA GLY A 291 20.87 4.15 31.71
C GLY A 291 21.95 4.13 30.62
N HIS A 292 22.28 5.29 30.03
CA HIS A 292 23.33 5.44 29.01
C HIS A 292 24.74 5.69 29.59
N ALA A 293 24.92 5.79 30.91
CA ALA A 293 26.25 5.92 31.53
C ALA A 293 26.99 4.57 31.71
N GLY A 294 26.30 3.44 31.53
CA GLY A 294 26.85 2.09 31.73
C GLY A 294 27.18 1.30 30.45
N ASN A 295 26.84 1.82 29.27
CA ASN A 295 27.18 1.19 27.99
C ASN A 295 27.49 2.27 26.96
N CYS A 296 28.77 2.46 26.70
CA CYS A 296 29.22 3.34 25.64
C CYS A 296 28.69 2.83 24.27
N TYR A 297 28.26 3.79 23.44
CA TYR A 297 27.93 3.71 22.00
C TYR A 297 26.47 3.35 21.61
N ALA A 298 25.59 4.36 21.62
CA ALA A 298 24.55 4.51 20.61
C ALA A 298 24.69 5.90 19.95
N ALA A 299 25.18 5.91 18.71
CA ALA A 299 25.34 7.09 17.87
C ALA A 299 23.96 7.62 17.37
N PRO A 300 23.88 8.89 16.89
CA PRO A 300 22.65 9.45 16.31
C PRO A 300 22.14 8.58 15.15
N GLU A 301 20.82 8.43 15.00
CA GLU A 301 20.22 7.74 13.86
C GLU A 301 20.86 8.22 12.55
N SER A 302 21.60 7.32 11.92
CA SER A 302 22.46 7.64 10.81
C SER A 302 21.64 7.74 9.51
N SER A 303 21.90 8.73 8.64
CA SER A 303 20.97 9.17 7.59
C SER A 303 20.49 8.09 6.61
N TYR A 304 21.26 7.01 6.40
CA TYR A 304 20.91 5.89 5.51
C TYR A 304 20.20 4.72 6.22
N SER A 305 20.14 4.72 7.56
CA SER A 305 19.37 3.72 8.35
C SER A 305 17.88 3.70 7.98
N SER A 306 17.36 4.81 7.46
CA SER A 306 15.99 4.93 6.97
C SER A 306 15.69 3.99 5.79
N ILE A 307 16.69 3.49 5.06
CA ILE A 307 16.48 2.47 4.02
C ILE A 307 15.97 1.17 4.62
N GLY A 308 16.65 0.66 5.67
CA GLY A 308 16.21 -0.53 6.39
C GLY A 308 14.82 -0.36 6.99
N ILE A 309 14.51 0.84 7.50
CA ILE A 309 13.19 1.16 8.05
C ILE A 309 12.09 1.09 6.98
N LEU A 310 12.33 1.68 5.81
CA LEU A 310 11.37 1.62 4.69
C LEU A 310 11.12 0.18 4.23
N LEU A 311 12.17 -0.64 4.14
CA LEU A 311 12.06 -2.05 3.78
C LEU A 311 11.27 -2.87 4.82
N VAL A 312 11.25 -2.47 6.09
CA VAL A 312 10.41 -3.09 7.13
C VAL A 312 8.97 -2.56 7.09
N TYR A 313 8.77 -1.26 6.91
CA TYR A 313 7.46 -0.63 7.08
C TYR A 313 6.51 -0.85 5.89
N ILE A 314 7.00 -0.83 4.65
CA ILE A 314 6.14 -1.03 3.46
C ILE A 314 5.47 -2.43 3.48
N PRO A 315 6.16 -3.55 3.75
CA PRO A 315 5.53 -4.86 3.88
C PRO A 315 4.44 -4.92 4.96
N GLN A 316 4.66 -4.25 6.09
CA GLN A 316 3.67 -4.25 7.17
C GLN A 316 2.43 -3.40 6.83
N LEU A 317 2.59 -2.31 6.08
CA LEU A 317 1.46 -1.56 5.54
C LEU A 317 0.66 -2.37 4.52
N ILE A 318 1.30 -3.19 3.68
CA ILE A 318 0.60 -4.08 2.75
C ILE A 318 -0.32 -5.03 3.52
N LYS A 319 0.19 -5.70 4.55
CA LYS A 319 -0.59 -6.60 5.42
C LYS A 319 -1.74 -5.88 6.12
N ALA A 320 -1.50 -4.68 6.63
CA ALA A 320 -2.55 -3.89 7.25
C ALA A 320 -3.67 -3.52 6.26
N VAL A 321 -3.33 -3.05 5.07
CA VAL A 321 -4.32 -2.67 4.04
C VAL A 321 -5.12 -3.90 3.58
N GLU A 322 -4.49 -5.07 3.48
CA GLU A 322 -5.13 -6.35 3.22
C GLU A 322 -6.16 -6.71 4.29
N TYR A 323 -5.77 -6.67 5.56
CA TYR A 323 -6.66 -6.92 6.70
C TYR A 323 -7.87 -5.98 6.72
N TYR A 324 -7.66 -4.69 6.44
CA TYR A 324 -8.77 -3.73 6.33
C TYR A 324 -9.66 -3.99 5.10
N GLY A 325 -9.10 -4.45 3.98
CA GLY A 325 -9.85 -4.83 2.79
C GLY A 325 -10.74 -6.05 3.03
N ASP A 326 -10.23 -7.07 3.72
CA ASP A 326 -11.00 -8.25 4.18
C ASP A 326 -12.09 -7.81 5.16
N GLY A 327 -11.68 -6.95 6.11
CA GLY A 327 -12.47 -6.04 6.93
C GLY A 327 -13.80 -5.60 6.33
N VAL A 328 -13.65 -4.92 5.21
CA VAL A 328 -14.71 -4.16 4.55
C VAL A 328 -15.57 -5.05 3.64
N SER A 329 -14.98 -6.10 3.06
CA SER A 329 -15.68 -7.03 2.17
C SER A 329 -16.80 -7.85 2.85
N THR A 330 -16.78 -7.98 4.18
CA THR A 330 -17.84 -8.67 4.95
C THR A 330 -19.06 -7.81 5.24
N ILE A 331 -19.02 -6.49 4.94
CA ILE A 331 -20.09 -5.54 5.21
C ILE A 331 -20.74 -5.12 3.88
N ASP A 332 -22.00 -5.52 3.66
CA ASP A 332 -22.70 -5.32 2.38
C ASP A 332 -22.73 -3.86 1.90
N SER A 333 -22.85 -2.89 2.80
CA SER A 333 -22.87 -1.45 2.47
C SER A 333 -21.50 -0.87 2.09
N MET A 334 -20.41 -1.61 2.30
CA MET A 334 -19.03 -1.14 2.09
C MET A 334 -18.28 -1.92 1.00
N LYS A 335 -18.92 -2.91 0.37
CA LYS A 335 -18.37 -3.68 -0.77
C LYS A 335 -17.88 -2.79 -1.91
N VAL A 336 -18.55 -1.66 -2.17
CA VAL A 336 -18.13 -0.67 -3.18
C VAL A 336 -16.70 -0.14 -2.97
N TYR A 337 -16.17 -0.20 -1.74
CA TYR A 337 -14.81 0.24 -1.40
C TYR A 337 -13.75 -0.85 -1.53
N GLU A 338 -14.16 -2.11 -1.69
CA GLU A 338 -13.25 -3.26 -1.82
C GLU A 338 -12.22 -3.03 -2.93
N ASN A 339 -12.69 -2.60 -4.11
CA ASN A 339 -11.86 -2.26 -5.26
C ASN A 339 -10.75 -1.24 -4.95
N VAL A 340 -11.01 -0.29 -4.05
CA VAL A 340 -10.05 0.77 -3.76
C VAL A 340 -9.00 0.34 -2.73
N PHE A 341 -9.34 -0.58 -1.83
CA PHE A 341 -8.33 -1.24 -0.99
C PHE A 341 -7.40 -2.12 -1.82
N ILE A 342 -7.95 -2.81 -2.82
CA ILE A 342 -7.17 -3.62 -3.76
C ILE A 342 -6.17 -2.74 -4.53
N ASP A 343 -6.63 -1.62 -5.08
CA ASP A 343 -5.76 -0.66 -5.78
C ASP A 343 -4.66 -0.11 -4.86
N SER A 344 -5.05 0.21 -3.62
CA SER A 344 -4.14 0.73 -2.60
C SER A 344 -3.05 -0.29 -2.23
N GLN A 345 -3.42 -1.54 -2.05
CA GLN A 345 -2.50 -2.63 -1.77
C GLN A 345 -1.55 -2.85 -2.94
N MET A 346 -2.07 -2.85 -4.16
CA MET A 346 -1.30 -3.00 -5.38
C MET A 346 -0.25 -1.91 -5.56
N LEU A 347 -0.62 -0.65 -5.30
CA LEU A 347 0.30 0.48 -5.43
C LEU A 347 1.43 0.42 -4.38
N LEU A 348 1.14 -0.05 -3.16
CA LEU A 348 2.16 -0.31 -2.13
C LEU A 348 3.07 -1.49 -2.50
N MET A 349 2.53 -2.58 -3.03
CA MET A 349 3.32 -3.72 -3.53
C MET A 349 4.27 -3.30 -4.66
N THR A 350 3.78 -2.49 -5.60
CA THR A 350 4.61 -1.88 -6.66
C THR A 350 5.76 -1.08 -6.06
N SER A 351 5.44 -0.25 -5.07
CA SER A 351 6.40 0.61 -4.40
C SER A 351 7.47 -0.21 -3.67
N LEU A 352 7.10 -1.33 -3.05
CA LEU A 352 8.08 -2.23 -2.41
C LEU A 352 9.05 -2.83 -3.43
N ASP A 353 8.54 -3.42 -4.51
CA ASP A 353 9.36 -4.07 -5.54
C ASP A 353 10.31 -3.07 -6.22
N MET A 354 9.81 -1.89 -6.57
CA MET A 354 10.64 -0.81 -7.10
C MET A 354 11.75 -0.43 -6.11
N PHE A 355 11.41 -0.22 -4.84
CA PHE A 355 12.37 0.20 -3.83
C PHE A 355 13.44 -0.87 -3.57
N GLU A 356 13.07 -2.15 -3.48
CA GLU A 356 14.00 -3.27 -3.33
C GLU A 356 15.00 -3.36 -4.50
N LYS A 357 14.51 -3.27 -5.75
CA LYS A 357 15.36 -3.24 -6.94
C LYS A 357 16.32 -2.04 -6.93
N CYS A 358 15.88 -0.88 -6.43
CA CYS A 358 16.72 0.31 -6.29
C CYS A 358 17.78 0.13 -5.19
N CYS A 359 17.43 -0.46 -4.05
CA CYS A 359 18.37 -0.75 -2.98
C CYS A 359 19.42 -1.79 -3.40
N ARG A 360 19.04 -2.83 -4.17
CA ARG A 360 20.01 -3.80 -4.74
C ARG A 360 21.03 -3.13 -5.66
N ARG A 361 20.58 -2.24 -6.55
CA ARG A 361 21.47 -1.44 -7.40
C ARG A 361 22.44 -0.60 -6.58
N LEU A 362 21.95 -0.02 -5.49
CA LEU A 362 22.74 0.80 -4.58
C LEU A 362 23.88 0.00 -3.93
N VAL A 363 23.64 -1.27 -3.55
CA VAL A 363 24.62 -2.13 -2.85
C VAL A 363 25.30 -3.18 -3.74
N ARG A 364 25.23 -3.04 -5.08
CA ARG A 364 25.71 -4.05 -6.04
C ARG A 364 27.19 -4.44 -5.91
N ASN A 365 28.01 -3.59 -5.30
CA ASN A 365 29.44 -3.82 -5.14
C ASN A 365 29.77 -4.66 -3.90
N LEU A 366 28.76 -5.04 -3.10
CA LEU A 366 28.94 -5.86 -1.91
C LEU A 366 28.77 -7.35 -2.25
N PRO A 367 29.40 -8.26 -1.48
CA PRO A 367 29.14 -9.69 -1.58
C PRO A 367 27.67 -10.02 -1.33
N ASP A 368 27.11 -10.99 -2.04
CA ASP A 368 25.72 -11.45 -1.92
C ASP A 368 25.26 -11.73 -0.49
N THR A 369 26.12 -12.29 0.34
CA THR A 369 25.83 -12.58 1.75
C THR A 369 25.62 -11.32 2.60
N GLN A 370 26.16 -10.17 2.17
CA GLN A 370 25.93 -8.87 2.79
C GLN A 370 24.68 -8.18 2.19
N VAL A 371 24.50 -8.26 0.87
CA VAL A 371 23.27 -7.78 0.20
C VAL A 371 22.04 -8.44 0.81
N HIS A 372 22.09 -9.76 1.04
CA HIS A 372 21.01 -10.52 1.67
C HIS A 372 20.71 -10.07 3.10
N ARG A 373 21.73 -9.70 3.89
CA ARG A 373 21.51 -9.19 5.26
C ARG A 373 20.87 -7.81 5.29
N LEU A 374 21.26 -6.95 4.36
CA LEU A 374 20.75 -5.58 4.25
C LEU A 374 19.35 -5.54 3.66
N ILE A 375 19.13 -6.27 2.58
CA ILE A 375 17.88 -6.24 1.83
C ILE A 375 16.90 -7.18 2.51
N ASP A 376 17.27 -8.45 2.72
CA ASP A 376 16.31 -9.44 3.22
C ASP A 376 16.05 -9.43 4.72
N PHE A 377 17.08 -9.18 5.51
CA PHE A 377 16.94 -9.10 6.96
C PHE A 377 16.91 -7.66 7.48
N HIS A 378 17.03 -6.67 6.59
CA HIS A 378 17.02 -5.23 6.92
C HIS A 378 18.11 -4.80 7.92
N LYS A 379 19.08 -5.68 8.20
CA LYS A 379 20.11 -5.52 9.22
C LYS A 379 21.39 -5.02 8.58
N GLY A 380 21.96 -3.96 9.17
CA GLY A 380 23.27 -3.44 8.76
C GLY A 380 23.24 -2.13 7.97
N TRP A 381 22.07 -1.57 7.64
CA TRP A 381 21.98 -0.25 6.98
C TRP A 381 22.53 0.90 7.85
N SER A 382 22.71 0.65 9.14
CA SER A 382 23.33 1.57 10.09
C SER A 382 24.86 1.45 10.15
N ASP A 383 25.48 0.53 9.39
CA ASP A 383 26.93 0.33 9.38
C ASP A 383 27.65 1.59 8.84
N PRO A 384 28.49 2.26 9.64
CA PRO A 384 29.20 3.48 9.23
C PRO A 384 30.07 3.31 7.98
N GLN A 385 30.67 2.12 7.77
CA GLN A 385 31.52 1.88 6.59
C GLN A 385 30.69 1.84 5.32
N LEU A 386 29.57 1.12 5.36
CA LEU A 386 28.60 1.09 4.27
C LEU A 386 28.08 2.50 3.97
N GLN A 387 27.74 3.28 4.99
CA GLN A 387 27.22 4.63 4.78
C GLN A 387 28.22 5.59 4.14
N ALA A 388 29.50 5.50 4.50
CA ALA A 388 30.55 6.27 3.85
C ALA A 388 30.67 5.90 2.37
N GLN A 389 30.60 4.61 2.04
CA GLN A 389 30.60 4.12 0.65
C GLN A 389 29.40 4.62 -0.14
N LEU A 390 28.20 4.56 0.45
CA LEU A 390 26.96 5.04 -0.16
C LEU A 390 26.98 6.55 -0.41
N HIS A 391 27.52 7.31 0.54
CA HIS A 391 27.66 8.75 0.42
C HIS A 391 28.61 9.12 -0.72
N GLN A 392 29.74 8.40 -0.85
CA GLN A 392 30.68 8.58 -1.93
C GLN A 392 30.10 8.18 -3.29
N GLN A 393 29.33 7.09 -3.36
CA GLN A 393 28.73 6.58 -4.60
C GLN A 393 27.63 7.50 -5.16
N LEU A 394 26.87 8.16 -4.29
CA LEU A 394 25.80 9.10 -4.67
C LEU A 394 26.30 10.52 -4.95
N GLY A 395 27.53 10.87 -4.53
CA GLY A 395 28.16 12.15 -4.79
C GLY A 395 27.29 13.36 -4.41
N GLU A 396 27.10 14.28 -5.36
CA GLU A 396 26.33 15.53 -5.17
C GLU A 396 24.83 15.31 -4.94
N ASP A 397 24.28 14.18 -5.37
CA ASP A 397 22.85 13.86 -5.20
C ASP A 397 22.53 13.18 -3.86
N SER A 398 23.55 12.86 -3.06
CA SER A 398 23.41 12.21 -1.75
C SER A 398 22.48 12.97 -0.79
N ALA A 399 22.55 14.30 -0.76
CA ALA A 399 21.69 15.12 0.09
C ALA A 399 20.22 15.08 -0.35
N LYS A 400 19.95 15.15 -1.66
CA LYS A 400 18.59 15.06 -2.22
C LYS A 400 18.00 13.68 -2.00
N PHE A 401 18.81 12.64 -2.15
CA PHE A 401 18.44 11.25 -1.89
C PHE A 401 18.00 11.06 -0.43
N ILE A 402 18.81 11.51 0.54
CA ILE A 402 18.50 11.40 1.97
C ILE A 402 17.20 12.15 2.32
N VAL A 403 17.01 13.36 1.79
CA VAL A 403 15.77 14.13 2.03
C VAL A 403 14.56 13.39 1.47
N THR A 404 14.67 12.82 0.28
CA THR A 404 13.57 12.07 -0.36
C THR A 404 13.21 10.83 0.45
N ILE A 405 14.20 10.05 0.92
CA ILE A 405 13.98 8.88 1.79
C ILE A 405 13.29 9.27 3.09
N LYS A 406 13.73 10.34 3.76
CA LYS A 406 13.11 10.81 5.01
C LYS A 406 11.68 11.27 4.79
N GLN A 407 11.38 11.91 3.66
CA GLN A 407 10.01 12.30 3.29
C GLN A 407 9.12 11.07 3.04
N THR A 408 9.61 10.08 2.31
CA THR A 408 8.87 8.83 2.07
C THR A 408 8.59 8.08 3.39
N LYS A 409 9.57 8.01 4.31
CA LYS A 409 9.38 7.43 5.65
C LYS A 409 8.26 8.14 6.42
N LYS A 410 8.23 9.47 6.42
CA LYS A 410 7.15 10.25 7.05
C LYS A 410 5.77 9.98 6.46
N ARG A 411 5.67 9.73 5.14
CA ARG A 411 4.41 9.38 4.47
C ARG A 411 3.91 7.99 4.90
N ILE A 412 4.83 7.04 5.04
CA ILE A 412 4.54 5.71 5.58
C ILE A 412 4.05 5.77 7.03
N GLU A 413 4.71 6.52 7.90
CA GLU A 413 4.28 6.73 9.30
C GLU A 413 2.95 7.51 9.38
N LEU A 414 2.65 8.36 8.41
CA LEU A 414 1.35 9.01 8.28
C LEU A 414 0.26 7.97 7.92
N LEU A 415 0.54 7.05 6.99
CA LEU A 415 -0.38 5.99 6.64
C LEU A 415 -0.60 5.00 7.80
N GLN A 416 0.47 4.60 8.50
CA GLN A 416 0.42 3.77 9.71
C GLN A 416 -0.53 4.36 10.77
N ARG A 417 -0.39 5.67 11.06
CA ARG A 417 -1.26 6.37 12.01
C ARG A 417 -2.70 6.47 11.52
N LYS A 418 -2.92 6.67 10.22
CA LYS A 418 -4.25 6.70 9.60
C LYS A 418 -4.94 5.34 9.63
N LEU A 419 -4.16 4.26 9.50
CA LEU A 419 -4.60 2.87 9.67
C LEU A 419 -4.62 2.45 11.15
N LYS A 420 -4.35 3.36 12.10
CA LYS A 420 -4.38 3.10 13.55
C LYS A 420 -3.53 1.87 13.98
N LEU A 421 -2.45 1.57 13.25
CA LEU A 421 -1.54 0.47 13.56
C LEU A 421 -0.68 0.81 14.79
N ARG A 422 -0.24 -0.21 15.53
CA ARG A 422 0.74 -0.04 16.62
C ARG A 422 2.09 0.43 16.06
N ALA A 423 2.98 0.91 16.93
CA ALA A 423 4.27 1.48 16.52
C ALA A 423 5.21 0.46 15.84
N ASP A 424 5.06 -0.82 16.17
CA ASP A 424 5.70 -1.98 15.52
C ASP A 424 5.01 -2.40 14.20
N PHE A 425 3.92 -1.73 13.83
CA PHE A 425 3.00 -2.02 12.71
C PHE A 425 2.19 -3.33 12.89
N GLU A 426 2.11 -3.88 14.11
CA GLU A 426 1.22 -5.00 14.42
C GLU A 426 -0.26 -4.58 14.55
N GLU A 427 -1.15 -5.53 14.27
CA GLU A 427 -2.59 -5.36 14.34
C GLU A 427 -3.10 -5.21 15.78
N SER A 428 -4.09 -4.33 15.96
CA SER A 428 -4.89 -4.25 17.19
C SER A 428 -6.18 -5.07 16.98
N PHE A 429 -6.31 -6.20 17.68
CA PHE A 429 -7.42 -7.16 17.55
C PHE A 429 -8.85 -6.63 17.88
N ASN A 430 -9.02 -5.34 18.24
CA ASN A 430 -10.32 -4.75 18.64
C ASN A 430 -10.84 -3.64 17.68
N THR A 431 -10.41 -3.61 16.42
CA THR A 431 -10.52 -2.40 15.58
C THR A 431 -11.68 -2.41 14.57
N TRP A 432 -12.41 -3.52 14.39
CA TRP A 432 -13.44 -3.66 13.35
C TRP A 432 -14.74 -2.89 13.65
N SER A 433 -15.13 -2.76 14.92
CA SER A 433 -16.37 -2.09 15.34
C SER A 433 -16.37 -0.56 15.17
N ARG A 434 -15.27 0.04 14.66
CA ARG A 434 -15.03 1.50 14.56
C ARG A 434 -14.71 2.00 13.14
N VAL A 435 -14.78 1.13 12.12
CA VAL A 435 -14.43 1.48 10.72
C VAL A 435 -15.64 2.01 9.92
N GLY A 436 -16.87 1.76 10.40
CA GLY A 436 -18.11 1.96 9.64
C GLY A 436 -18.49 3.40 9.23
N SER A 437 -18.04 4.45 9.93
CA SER A 437 -18.52 5.83 9.70
C SER A 437 -17.45 6.89 9.35
N GLU A 438 -16.15 6.59 9.55
CA GLU A 438 -15.04 7.55 9.39
C GLU A 438 -14.08 7.23 8.21
N PHE A 439 -14.38 6.20 7.41
CA PHE A 439 -13.47 5.72 6.38
C PHE A 439 -13.46 6.63 5.13
N ASN A 440 -12.69 7.73 5.15
CA ASN A 440 -12.49 8.58 3.97
C ASN A 440 -11.39 7.99 3.06
N LEU A 441 -11.81 7.03 2.23
CA LEU A 441 -11.02 6.28 1.27
C LEU A 441 -10.11 7.13 0.37
N HIS A 442 -10.58 8.32 -0.05
CA HIS A 442 -9.81 9.23 -0.92
C HIS A 442 -8.54 9.78 -0.22
N LYS A 443 -8.62 10.01 1.10
CA LYS A 443 -7.48 10.47 1.91
C LYS A 443 -6.47 9.36 2.26
N TYR A 444 -6.80 8.09 2.01
CA TYR A 444 -5.86 6.96 2.16
C TYR A 444 -5.13 6.72 0.84
N THR A 445 -5.88 6.64 -0.25
CA THR A 445 -5.33 6.50 -1.62
C THR A 445 -4.35 7.62 -1.97
N GLU A 446 -4.63 8.87 -1.59
CA GLU A 446 -3.69 9.99 -1.82
C GLU A 446 -2.35 9.81 -1.08
N VAL A 447 -2.36 9.31 0.15
CA VAL A 447 -1.11 9.10 0.91
C VAL A 447 -0.31 7.94 0.33
N ILE A 448 -1.00 6.89 -0.11
CA ILE A 448 -0.37 5.73 -0.77
C ILE A 448 0.26 6.14 -2.11
N ASP A 449 -0.42 6.97 -2.89
CA ASP A 449 0.14 7.55 -4.11
C ASP A 449 1.38 8.42 -3.84
N GLN A 450 1.36 9.22 -2.78
CA GLN A 450 2.53 10.00 -2.35
C GLN A 450 3.72 9.10 -1.90
N ILE A 451 3.45 7.95 -1.28
CA ILE A 451 4.50 6.96 -0.96
C ILE A 451 5.09 6.40 -2.26
N HIS A 452 4.24 6.04 -3.22
CA HIS A 452 4.67 5.53 -4.52
C HIS A 452 5.52 6.52 -5.29
N GLN A 453 5.07 7.77 -5.43
CA GLN A 453 5.85 8.84 -6.06
C GLN A 453 7.18 9.10 -5.32
N GLY A 454 7.18 9.00 -3.99
CA GLY A 454 8.39 9.09 -3.17
C GLY A 454 9.40 8.00 -3.52
N VAL A 455 8.96 6.75 -3.64
CA VAL A 455 9.81 5.63 -4.08
C VAL A 455 10.32 5.84 -5.51
N GLN A 456 9.45 6.23 -6.45
CA GLN A 456 9.86 6.52 -7.83
C GLN A 456 10.99 7.54 -7.88
N ARG A 457 10.87 8.65 -7.13
CA ARG A 457 11.91 9.68 -7.05
C ARG A 457 13.20 9.13 -6.45
N ILE A 458 13.14 8.32 -5.39
CA ILE A 458 14.34 7.67 -4.81
C ILE A 458 15.07 6.85 -5.89
N CYS A 459 14.33 6.15 -6.73
CA CYS A 459 14.87 5.33 -7.80
C CYS A 459 15.49 6.12 -8.96
N THR A 460 15.06 7.37 -9.21
CA THR A 460 15.65 8.22 -10.27
C THR A 460 17.09 8.66 -10.00
N PHE A 461 17.55 8.58 -8.74
CA PHE A 461 18.94 8.87 -8.39
C PHE A 461 19.91 7.72 -8.75
N MET A 462 19.42 6.63 -9.34
CA MET A 462 20.22 5.46 -9.70
C MET A 462 20.48 5.42 -11.22
N PRO A 463 21.70 5.10 -11.67
CA PRO A 463 22.00 4.92 -13.09
C PRO A 463 21.27 3.70 -13.68
N GLU A 464 21.01 3.72 -15.01
CA GLU A 464 20.39 2.61 -15.76
C GLU A 464 21.30 1.37 -15.87
N GLU A 465 20.69 0.22 -16.18
CA GLU A 465 21.24 -1.13 -16.08
C GLU A 465 22.53 -1.40 -16.88
N VAL A 466 23.36 -2.29 -16.32
CA VAL A 466 24.20 -3.26 -17.05
C VAL A 466 23.93 -4.62 -16.40
N ASP A 467 23.77 -5.66 -17.23
CA ASP A 467 23.21 -7.00 -16.95
C ASP A 467 23.62 -7.67 -15.61
N PRO A 468 22.73 -8.48 -14.99
CA PRO A 468 23.00 -9.11 -13.71
C PRO A 468 23.93 -10.33 -13.83
N ILE A 469 25.02 -10.29 -13.05
CA ILE A 469 25.88 -11.43 -12.75
C ILE A 469 25.15 -12.38 -11.79
N VAL A 470 25.08 -13.65 -12.19
CA VAL A 470 24.55 -14.78 -11.42
C VAL A 470 25.50 -15.12 -10.26
N ILE A 471 24.98 -15.21 -9.03
CA ILE A 471 25.72 -15.79 -7.90
C ILE A 471 24.89 -16.90 -7.24
N GLN A 472 25.55 -18.05 -7.09
CA GLN A 472 25.02 -19.34 -6.65
C GLN A 472 25.10 -19.50 -5.13
N GLY A 473 24.03 -19.99 -4.51
CA GLY A 473 24.01 -20.46 -3.13
C GLY A 473 23.67 -21.95 -3.06
N HIS A 474 24.67 -22.80 -2.74
CA HIS A 474 24.51 -24.24 -2.60
C HIS A 474 23.72 -24.63 -1.34
N GLN A 475 22.58 -25.30 -1.54
CA GLN A 475 21.99 -26.28 -0.62
C GLN A 475 21.37 -27.42 -1.44
N SER A 476 21.53 -28.67 -0.96
CA SER A 476 21.13 -29.90 -1.64
C SER A 476 19.61 -30.06 -1.79
N PHE A 477 19.18 -30.55 -2.95
CA PHE A 477 17.81 -30.50 -3.48
C PHE A 477 17.03 -31.82 -3.38
N PRO A 478 15.68 -31.79 -3.37
CA PRO A 478 14.84 -32.91 -3.79
C PRO A 478 15.06 -33.23 -5.28
N ARG A 479 15.13 -34.51 -5.67
CA ARG A 479 15.47 -34.97 -7.03
C ARG A 479 14.52 -34.45 -8.12
N ASP A 480 13.24 -34.26 -7.82
CA ASP A 480 12.24 -33.77 -8.77
C ASP A 480 12.51 -32.33 -9.25
N LEU A 481 13.15 -31.49 -8.44
CA LEU A 481 13.43 -30.10 -8.83
C LEU A 481 14.56 -29.99 -9.87
N ASN A 482 15.54 -30.91 -9.81
CA ASN A 482 16.64 -30.95 -10.79
C ASN A 482 16.11 -31.36 -12.17
N TYR A 483 15.17 -32.32 -12.22
CA TYR A 483 14.51 -32.72 -13.46
C TYR A 483 13.85 -31.53 -14.17
N TRP A 484 13.20 -30.64 -13.41
CA TRP A 484 12.57 -29.45 -13.96
C TRP A 484 13.57 -28.41 -14.48
N LEU A 485 14.67 -28.20 -13.74
CA LEU A 485 15.75 -27.30 -14.16
C LEU A 485 16.44 -27.80 -15.45
N ASP A 486 16.60 -29.11 -15.57
CA ASP A 486 17.12 -29.75 -16.78
C ASP A 486 16.18 -29.51 -17.97
N ILE A 487 14.85 -29.69 -17.80
CA ILE A 487 13.87 -29.37 -18.85
C ILE A 487 13.96 -27.89 -19.26
N GLN A 488 14.01 -26.97 -18.29
CA GLN A 488 14.10 -25.54 -18.56
C GLN A 488 15.36 -25.19 -19.36
N THR A 489 16.51 -25.70 -18.94
CA THR A 489 17.79 -25.53 -19.64
C THR A 489 17.71 -26.10 -21.06
N HIS A 490 17.17 -27.30 -21.22
CA HIS A 490 17.10 -27.96 -22.51
C HIS A 490 16.08 -27.32 -23.45
N THR A 491 14.96 -26.81 -22.96
CA THR A 491 13.95 -26.11 -23.77
C THR A 491 14.43 -24.74 -24.25
N TYR A 492 15.16 -23.99 -23.41
CA TYR A 492 15.86 -22.75 -23.81
C TYR A 492 16.85 -23.02 -24.96
N ARG A 493 17.77 -23.96 -24.76
CA ARG A 493 18.77 -24.31 -25.78
C ARG A 493 18.13 -24.89 -27.04
N LEU A 494 17.08 -25.68 -26.91
CA LEU A 494 16.33 -26.22 -28.03
C LEU A 494 15.70 -25.08 -28.85
N PHE A 495 15.12 -24.07 -28.19
CA PHE A 495 14.60 -22.88 -28.87
C PHE A 495 15.67 -22.17 -29.67
N ASN A 496 16.87 -21.96 -29.10
CA ASN A 496 17.98 -21.32 -29.78
C ASN A 496 18.50 -22.17 -30.95
N ALA A 497 18.60 -23.49 -30.76
CA ALA A 497 19.00 -24.43 -31.81
C ALA A 497 18.04 -24.36 -32.99
N ILE A 498 16.74 -24.46 -32.72
CA ILE A 498 15.62 -24.26 -33.64
C ILE A 498 15.75 -22.91 -34.36
N SER A 499 15.83 -21.80 -33.62
CA SER A 499 15.90 -20.44 -34.19
C SER A 499 17.09 -20.25 -35.13
N SER A 500 18.21 -20.93 -34.87
CA SER A 500 19.42 -20.81 -35.68
C SER A 500 19.36 -21.50 -37.05
N ILE A 501 18.52 -22.54 -37.18
CA ILE A 501 18.40 -23.38 -38.38
C ILE A 501 17.08 -23.17 -39.12
N TRP A 502 16.22 -22.30 -38.60
CA TRP A 502 15.05 -21.84 -39.33
C TRP A 502 15.47 -20.80 -40.38
N PRO A 503 14.96 -20.87 -41.63
CA PRO A 503 15.27 -19.85 -42.62
C PRO A 503 14.71 -18.49 -42.18
N ARG A 504 15.61 -17.51 -42.02
CA ARG A 504 15.28 -16.14 -41.55
C ARG A 504 14.34 -15.41 -42.51
N ASP A 505 14.56 -15.58 -43.82
CA ASP A 505 13.80 -14.94 -44.91
C ASP A 505 13.00 -15.95 -45.74
N CYS A 506 12.11 -16.72 -45.10
CA CYS A 506 11.23 -17.61 -45.84
C CYS A 506 10.07 -16.86 -46.49
N ALA A 507 10.14 -16.69 -47.81
CA ALA A 507 9.11 -16.00 -48.59
C ALA A 507 7.78 -16.77 -48.66
N TYR A 508 7.82 -18.09 -48.47
CA TYR A 508 6.71 -18.99 -48.78
C TYR A 508 5.94 -19.47 -47.56
N HIS A 509 6.61 -19.62 -46.42
CA HIS A 509 6.03 -20.25 -45.24
C HIS A 509 6.08 -19.35 -44.00
N THR A 510 5.02 -19.36 -43.20
CA THR A 510 5.04 -18.96 -41.79
C THR A 510 5.41 -20.17 -40.96
N HIS A 511 6.45 -20.05 -40.16
CA HIS A 511 6.93 -21.18 -39.39
C HIS A 511 6.53 -21.06 -37.93
N HIS A 512 5.99 -22.15 -37.40
CA HIS A 512 5.67 -22.23 -36.00
C HIS A 512 6.07 -23.58 -35.40
N ALA A 513 6.44 -23.55 -34.13
CA ALA A 513 6.68 -24.74 -33.32
C ALA A 513 5.78 -24.70 -32.10
N LYS A 514 5.30 -25.86 -31.66
CA LYS A 514 4.54 -26.02 -30.43
C LYS A 514 5.27 -26.93 -29.48
N LEU A 515 5.36 -26.51 -28.23
CA LEU A 515 5.98 -27.28 -27.16
C LEU A 515 4.88 -27.91 -26.31
N ARG A 516 4.89 -29.23 -26.16
CA ARG A 516 3.91 -29.92 -25.31
C ARG A 516 4.26 -29.76 -23.84
N LEU A 517 3.29 -29.34 -23.04
CA LEU A 517 3.37 -29.32 -21.58
C LEU A 517 3.03 -30.72 -21.04
N ASN A 518 3.87 -31.25 -20.15
CA ASN A 518 3.65 -32.56 -19.54
C ASN A 518 3.62 -32.47 -18.02
N ILE A 519 2.77 -33.28 -17.38
CA ILE A 519 2.84 -33.58 -15.95
C ILE A 519 3.82 -34.75 -15.76
N PRO A 520 4.77 -34.68 -14.82
CA PRO A 520 5.67 -35.78 -14.52
C PRO A 520 4.89 -36.87 -13.80
N THR A 521 4.88 -38.06 -14.39
CA THR A 521 4.34 -39.26 -13.79
C THR A 521 5.32 -39.80 -12.74
N GLU A 522 4.79 -40.29 -11.61
CA GLU A 522 5.57 -40.86 -10.50
C GLU A 522 6.28 -42.18 -10.89
N ASP A 523 5.82 -42.85 -11.94
CA ASP A 523 6.33 -44.14 -12.44
C ASP A 523 7.67 -44.03 -13.20
N ARG A 524 8.57 -43.13 -12.80
CA ARG A 524 9.84 -42.90 -13.50
C ARG A 524 10.95 -43.75 -12.92
N GLU A 525 11.61 -44.52 -13.79
CA GLU A 525 12.88 -45.15 -13.48
C GLU A 525 13.95 -44.08 -13.22
N GLU A 526 14.75 -44.27 -12.17
CA GLU A 526 15.71 -43.30 -11.60
C GLU A 526 16.77 -42.74 -12.57
N GLN A 527 16.84 -43.24 -13.81
CA GLN A 527 17.88 -42.96 -14.80
C GLN A 527 17.35 -42.38 -16.13
N GLU A 528 16.04 -42.17 -16.28
CA GLU A 528 15.50 -41.76 -17.56
C GLU A 528 15.74 -40.26 -17.84
N ALA A 529 16.45 -39.96 -18.95
CA ALA A 529 16.71 -38.58 -19.37
C ALA A 529 15.39 -37.83 -19.59
N PRO A 530 15.30 -36.54 -19.21
CA PRO A 530 14.10 -35.78 -19.45
C PRO A 530 13.78 -35.71 -20.95
N LYS A 531 12.50 -35.68 -21.27
CA LYS A 531 11.99 -35.73 -22.64
C LYS A 531 11.09 -34.54 -22.89
N VAL A 532 11.18 -34.00 -24.08
CA VAL A 532 10.35 -32.88 -24.52
C VAL A 532 9.68 -33.28 -25.83
N ASN A 533 8.38 -33.04 -25.95
CA ASN A 533 7.68 -33.23 -27.23
C ASN A 533 7.48 -31.85 -27.84
N VAL A 534 7.91 -31.69 -29.09
CA VAL A 534 7.74 -30.48 -29.88
C VAL A 534 6.99 -30.87 -31.13
N SER A 535 6.19 -30.00 -31.71
CA SER A 535 5.71 -30.22 -33.06
C SER A 535 6.00 -29.02 -33.92
N PHE A 536 6.19 -29.27 -35.20
CA PHE A 536 6.50 -28.23 -36.16
C PHE A 536 5.41 -28.16 -37.20
N ALA A 537 5.00 -26.94 -37.56
CA ALA A 537 4.19 -26.72 -38.74
C ALA A 537 4.57 -25.43 -39.45
N MET A 538 4.07 -25.36 -40.67
CA MET A 538 4.39 -24.33 -41.62
C MET A 538 3.18 -24.06 -42.49
N ASP A 539 2.65 -22.83 -42.44
CA ASP A 539 1.52 -22.41 -43.27
C ASP A 539 2.02 -21.60 -44.46
N LYS A 540 1.29 -21.62 -45.58
CA LYS A 540 1.68 -20.85 -46.78
C LYS A 540 1.27 -19.37 -46.63
N ARG A 541 2.19 -18.45 -46.95
CA ARG A 541 1.90 -17.00 -47.01
C ARG A 541 1.10 -16.57 -48.25
N VAL A 542 1.13 -17.39 -49.32
CA VAL A 542 0.52 -17.05 -50.62
C VAL A 542 -0.38 -18.20 -51.08
N SER A 543 -1.63 -17.87 -51.43
CA SER A 543 -2.65 -18.80 -51.95
C SER A 543 -2.31 -19.29 -53.36
N LEU A 544 -1.28 -20.14 -53.49
CA LEU A 544 -1.07 -20.92 -54.70
C LEU A 544 -1.78 -22.27 -54.56
N THR A 545 -2.80 -22.45 -55.40
CA THR A 545 -3.55 -23.69 -55.60
C THR A 545 -2.63 -24.76 -56.19
N GLN A 546 -1.90 -25.49 -55.34
CA GLN A 546 -1.42 -26.83 -55.66
C GLN A 546 -1.18 -27.62 -54.38
N HIS A 547 -1.71 -28.84 -54.40
CA HIS A 547 -1.92 -29.76 -53.28
C HIS A 547 -0.66 -30.08 -52.50
N TYR A 548 -0.62 -29.70 -51.21
CA TYR A 548 0.10 -30.42 -50.17
C TYR A 548 -0.58 -30.13 -48.82
N PRO A 549 -1.23 -31.09 -48.14
CA PRO A 549 -1.53 -30.94 -46.74
C PRO A 549 -0.30 -31.40 -45.97
N ARG A 550 0.53 -30.47 -45.48
CA ARG A 550 1.48 -30.82 -44.42
C ARG A 550 1.14 -30.01 -43.20
N GLY A 551 0.15 -30.52 -42.48
CA GLY A 551 -0.13 -30.10 -41.11
C GLY A 551 1.02 -30.46 -40.18
N TRP A 552 0.84 -30.12 -38.91
CA TRP A 552 1.77 -30.38 -37.81
C TRP A 552 2.45 -31.75 -37.88
N ARG A 553 3.79 -31.72 -37.87
CA ARG A 553 4.64 -32.88 -37.60
C ARG A 553 5.04 -32.83 -36.14
N ASP A 554 4.39 -33.67 -35.34
CA ASP A 554 4.83 -33.89 -33.96
C ASP A 554 6.22 -34.52 -33.99
N VAL A 555 7.06 -34.21 -33.01
CA VAL A 555 8.40 -34.76 -32.82
C VAL A 555 8.67 -35.00 -31.33
N LYS A 556 9.39 -36.06 -31.01
CA LYS A 556 9.92 -36.30 -29.66
C LYS A 556 11.39 -35.94 -29.64
N VAL A 557 11.76 -35.04 -28.75
CA VAL A 557 13.13 -34.57 -28.59
C VAL A 557 13.76 -35.21 -27.36
N ILE A 558 14.87 -35.90 -27.59
CA ILE A 558 15.69 -36.54 -26.55
C ILE A 558 17.06 -35.87 -26.58
N PHE A 559 17.57 -35.50 -25.42
CA PHE A 559 18.84 -34.81 -25.32
C PHE A 559 19.94 -35.69 -24.74
N SER A 560 21.15 -35.47 -25.23
CA SER A 560 22.36 -36.16 -24.78
C SER A 560 23.54 -35.22 -24.84
N GLN A 561 24.49 -35.35 -23.92
CA GLN A 561 25.76 -34.63 -24.03
C GLN A 561 26.47 -35.00 -25.34
N ALA A 562 27.01 -34.00 -26.03
CA ALA A 562 27.88 -34.28 -27.17
C ALA A 562 29.11 -35.08 -26.69
N PRO A 563 29.65 -35.97 -27.54
CA PRO A 563 30.87 -36.70 -27.20
C PRO A 563 31.97 -35.70 -26.84
N ARG A 564 32.54 -35.80 -25.64
CA ARG A 564 33.73 -35.02 -25.27
C ARG A 564 34.90 -35.56 -26.09
N VAL A 565 35.37 -34.79 -27.05
CA VAL A 565 36.66 -35.06 -27.69
C VAL A 565 37.73 -34.67 -26.67
N ASN A 566 38.19 -35.63 -25.87
CA ASN A 566 39.39 -35.44 -25.06
C ASN A 566 40.58 -35.29 -26.00
N ILE A 567 40.92 -34.05 -26.35
CA ILE A 567 42.20 -33.74 -26.98
C ILE A 567 43.26 -33.84 -25.89
N PHE A 568 43.72 -35.06 -25.61
CA PHE A 568 45.04 -35.21 -25.02
C PHE A 568 46.03 -34.61 -26.02
N LYS A 569 46.72 -33.52 -25.63
CA LYS A 569 47.96 -33.10 -26.29
C LYS A 569 48.86 -34.34 -26.30
N LYS A 570 49.02 -34.95 -27.48
CA LYS A 570 49.99 -36.02 -27.70
C LYS A 570 51.38 -35.47 -27.43
N GLU A 571 51.94 -35.80 -26.27
CA GLU A 571 53.36 -36.14 -26.24
C GLU A 571 53.53 -37.52 -26.90
N VAL A 572 54.55 -37.58 -27.74
CA VAL A 572 54.87 -38.70 -28.63
C VAL A 572 55.14 -39.97 -27.83
N ARG A 573 54.38 -41.04 -28.08
CA ARG A 573 54.87 -42.42 -27.94
C ARG A 573 54.15 -43.36 -28.91
N PHE A 574 54.95 -44.17 -29.59
CA PHE A 574 54.56 -45.13 -30.62
C PHE A 574 53.87 -46.35 -30.01
N SER A 575 52.56 -46.50 -30.24
CA SER A 575 51.84 -47.79 -30.41
C SER A 575 50.36 -47.53 -30.70
N PRO A 576 49.67 -48.36 -31.49
CA PRO A 576 48.27 -48.15 -31.82
C PRO A 576 47.41 -48.69 -30.67
N THR A 577 46.96 -47.81 -29.77
CA THR A 577 45.93 -48.18 -28.80
C THR A 577 44.58 -47.76 -29.37
N SER A 578 43.80 -48.77 -29.76
CA SER A 578 42.41 -48.64 -30.17
C SER A 578 41.63 -47.84 -29.13
N ILE A 579 40.97 -46.78 -29.55
CA ILE A 579 40.00 -46.05 -28.72
C ILE A 579 38.77 -46.93 -28.64
N THR A 580 38.61 -47.67 -27.55
CA THR A 580 37.35 -48.30 -27.19
C THR A 580 36.40 -47.19 -26.74
N ILE A 581 35.49 -46.78 -27.61
CA ILE A 581 34.29 -46.04 -27.21
C ILE A 581 33.44 -47.04 -26.47
N ASP A 582 33.33 -46.91 -25.15
CA ASP A 582 32.49 -47.81 -24.34
C ASP A 582 31.02 -47.60 -24.75
N PRO A 583 30.38 -48.55 -25.46
CA PRO A 583 29.06 -48.39 -26.02
C PRO A 583 28.07 -49.13 -25.12
N LEU A 584 27.88 -48.66 -23.89
CA LEU A 584 26.88 -49.23 -23.00
C LEU A 584 25.92 -48.15 -22.47
N GLN A 585 24.73 -48.23 -23.07
CA GLN A 585 23.41 -47.99 -22.49
C GLN A 585 22.91 -46.53 -22.39
N ALA A 586 22.42 -46.03 -23.54
CA ALA A 586 21.18 -45.24 -23.55
C ALA A 586 20.34 -45.69 -24.75
N PRO A 587 19.15 -46.30 -24.57
CA PRO A 587 18.40 -46.99 -25.64
C PRO A 587 17.75 -46.06 -26.71
N ASN A 588 18.12 -44.78 -26.76
CA ASN A 588 17.38 -43.75 -27.51
C ASN A 588 18.28 -42.80 -28.34
N LYS A 589 19.50 -43.18 -28.70
CA LYS A 589 20.38 -42.36 -29.56
C LYS A 589 20.11 -42.68 -31.04
N CYS A 590 20.04 -41.65 -31.90
CA CYS A 590 19.94 -41.85 -33.34
C CYS A 590 21.16 -42.62 -33.88
N ALA A 591 20.93 -43.66 -34.68
CA ALA A 591 22.00 -44.49 -35.26
C ALA A 591 22.86 -43.74 -36.29
N SER A 592 22.35 -42.65 -36.85
CA SER A 592 23.04 -41.78 -37.80
C SER A 592 23.13 -40.36 -37.26
N GLU A 593 24.32 -39.76 -37.26
CA GLU A 593 24.56 -38.36 -36.89
C GLU A 593 24.05 -37.37 -37.96
N ARG A 594 22.86 -37.61 -38.53
CA ARG A 594 22.29 -36.73 -39.56
C ARG A 594 21.96 -35.38 -38.93
N LYS A 595 22.85 -34.41 -39.13
CA LYS A 595 22.66 -33.03 -38.68
C LYS A 595 21.53 -32.39 -39.50
N ILE A 596 20.57 -31.78 -38.81
CA ILE A 596 19.52 -31.00 -39.46
C ILE A 596 20.08 -29.58 -39.66
N GLU A 597 20.28 -29.21 -40.91
CA GLU A 597 20.79 -27.88 -41.28
C GLU A 597 19.66 -26.86 -41.48
N ASN A 598 18.49 -27.34 -41.91
CA ASN A 598 17.31 -26.51 -42.14
C ASN A 598 16.04 -27.29 -41.79
N ILE A 599 15.23 -26.75 -40.87
CA ILE A 599 13.99 -27.41 -40.42
C ILE A 599 12.89 -27.33 -41.49
N CYS A 600 12.80 -26.24 -42.25
CA CYS A 600 11.80 -26.09 -43.31
C CYS A 600 11.96 -27.19 -44.37
N THR A 601 13.18 -27.42 -44.85
CA THR A 601 13.45 -28.48 -45.83
C THR A 601 13.23 -29.88 -45.25
N MET A 602 13.61 -30.11 -43.99
CA MET A 602 13.35 -31.39 -43.30
C MET A 602 11.85 -31.69 -43.19
N LEU A 603 11.00 -30.68 -42.96
CA LEU A 603 9.55 -30.86 -42.92
C LEU A 603 8.93 -31.09 -44.31
N GLU A 604 9.57 -30.62 -45.37
CA GLU A 604 9.22 -30.89 -46.77
C GLU A 604 9.67 -32.28 -47.25
N GLU A 605 10.63 -32.90 -46.57
CA GLU A 605 11.06 -34.27 -46.84
C GLU A 605 10.12 -35.29 -46.17
N ASN A 606 9.57 -36.24 -46.95
CA ASN A 606 8.72 -37.31 -46.42
C ASN A 606 9.60 -38.39 -45.75
N HIS A 607 9.90 -38.19 -44.47
CA HIS A 607 10.69 -39.14 -43.71
C HIS A 607 9.82 -40.28 -43.16
N GLN A 608 10.05 -41.53 -43.62
CA GLN A 608 9.49 -42.75 -43.01
C GLN A 608 10.39 -43.31 -41.88
N ILE A 609 11.29 -42.49 -41.33
CA ILE A 609 12.37 -42.91 -40.44
C ILE A 609 12.05 -42.49 -39.00
N LYS A 610 12.27 -43.38 -38.03
CA LYS A 610 11.99 -43.12 -36.59
C LYS A 610 12.82 -41.98 -35.97
N CYS A 611 14.02 -41.72 -36.48
CA CYS A 611 14.82 -40.55 -36.13
C CYS A 611 14.94 -39.65 -37.36
N LEU A 612 14.54 -38.39 -37.22
CA LEU A 612 14.57 -37.37 -38.26
C LEU A 612 15.95 -36.70 -38.37
N GLY A 613 16.70 -36.64 -37.28
CA GLY A 613 18.07 -36.12 -37.23
C GLY A 613 18.42 -35.51 -35.88
N LEU A 614 19.55 -34.79 -35.83
CA LEU A 614 20.03 -34.12 -34.61
C LEU A 614 20.24 -32.62 -34.81
N LEU A 615 19.94 -31.85 -33.76
CA LEU A 615 20.36 -30.45 -33.62
C LEU A 615 21.53 -30.34 -32.65
N HIS A 616 22.43 -29.39 -32.90
CA HIS A 616 23.56 -29.10 -32.03
C HIS A 616 23.40 -27.70 -31.43
N SER A 617 23.58 -27.59 -30.11
CA SER A 617 23.64 -26.31 -29.41
C SER A 617 24.48 -26.44 -28.15
N GLU A 618 25.48 -25.58 -27.98
CA GLU A 618 26.31 -25.45 -26.77
C GLU A 618 26.87 -26.79 -26.23
N GLY A 619 27.33 -27.69 -27.09
CA GLY A 619 27.88 -28.98 -26.66
C GLY A 619 26.84 -30.04 -26.29
N TRP A 620 25.58 -29.84 -26.67
CA TRP A 620 24.50 -30.83 -26.53
C TRP A 620 23.90 -31.23 -27.87
N HIS A 621 23.47 -32.49 -27.95
CA HIS A 621 22.75 -33.04 -29.09
C HIS A 621 21.27 -33.24 -28.76
N TYR A 622 20.40 -32.73 -29.63
CA TYR A 622 18.95 -32.87 -29.57
C TYR A 622 18.50 -33.81 -30.67
N HIS A 623 18.21 -35.06 -30.30
CA HIS A 623 17.75 -36.10 -31.22
C HIS A 623 16.26 -35.93 -31.45
N ILE A 624 15.87 -35.70 -32.72
CA ILE A 624 14.49 -35.50 -33.12
C ILE A 624 13.94 -36.82 -33.66
N HIS A 625 12.93 -37.35 -32.99
CA HIS A 625 12.24 -38.58 -33.37
C HIS A 625 10.81 -38.31 -33.82
N ASP A 626 10.28 -39.12 -34.73
CA ASP A 626 8.88 -39.00 -35.18
C ASP A 626 7.95 -39.75 -34.19
N PRO A 627 7.05 -39.07 -33.45
CA PRO A 627 6.03 -39.64 -32.61
C PRO A 627 4.88 -40.19 -33.45
N THR A 628 4.15 -41.13 -32.86
CA THR A 628 3.07 -41.87 -33.52
C THR A 628 1.74 -41.12 -33.57
N ASN A 629 1.57 -40.04 -32.80
CA ASN A 629 0.31 -39.30 -32.67
C ASN A 629 0.50 -37.90 -33.21
N TYR A 630 -0.34 -37.48 -34.16
CA TYR A 630 -0.33 -36.15 -34.75
C TYR A 630 -1.36 -35.26 -34.04
N ALA A 631 -0.96 -34.10 -33.56
CA ALA A 631 -1.87 -33.11 -33.04
C ALA A 631 -2.45 -32.25 -34.16
N ARG A 632 -3.70 -32.54 -34.55
CA ARG A 632 -4.34 -32.03 -35.78
C ARG A 632 -5.25 -30.82 -35.55
N ASN A 633 -6.00 -30.79 -34.45
CA ASN A 633 -7.04 -29.80 -34.21
C ASN A 633 -6.73 -29.00 -32.94
N LEU A 634 -5.88 -27.99 -33.09
CA LEU A 634 -5.54 -27.11 -31.98
C LEU A 634 -6.58 -26.01 -31.81
N THR A 635 -7.10 -25.89 -30.60
CA THR A 635 -7.99 -24.80 -30.21
C THR A 635 -7.36 -24.06 -29.04
N PRO A 636 -7.27 -22.72 -29.06
CA PRO A 636 -6.85 -21.95 -27.89
C PRO A 636 -7.70 -22.32 -26.68
N LEU A 637 -7.07 -22.48 -25.52
CA LEU A 637 -7.76 -22.90 -24.31
C LEU A 637 -8.81 -21.87 -23.87
N GLY A 638 -8.58 -20.58 -24.15
CA GLY A 638 -9.55 -19.51 -23.93
C GLY A 638 -10.88 -19.66 -24.71
N ASP A 639 -10.83 -20.19 -25.95
CA ASP A 639 -12.04 -20.41 -26.76
C ASP A 639 -12.88 -21.57 -26.22
N ILE A 640 -12.23 -22.59 -25.68
CA ILE A 640 -12.89 -23.77 -25.12
C ILE A 640 -13.65 -23.40 -23.85
N LEU A 641 -13.05 -22.56 -23.00
CA LEU A 641 -13.72 -22.05 -21.80
C LEU A 641 -15.05 -21.37 -22.15
N SER A 642 -15.04 -20.54 -23.19
CA SER A 642 -16.19 -19.77 -23.64
C SER A 642 -17.33 -20.63 -24.23
N SER A 643 -17.09 -21.91 -24.52
CA SER A 643 -18.04 -22.81 -25.19
C SER A 643 -18.82 -23.78 -24.27
N HIS A 644 -18.53 -23.76 -22.95
CA HIS A 644 -19.09 -24.57 -21.86
C HIS A 644 -19.04 -26.11 -22.00
N ASN A 645 -18.21 -26.77 -21.16
CA ASN A 645 -18.58 -27.65 -20.02
C ASN A 645 -17.33 -28.46 -19.56
N ILE A 646 -16.31 -27.78 -19.05
CA ILE A 646 -15.09 -28.44 -18.54
C ILE A 646 -15.42 -29.12 -17.21
N THR A 647 -15.25 -30.44 -17.13
CA THR A 647 -15.50 -31.19 -15.89
C THR A 647 -14.46 -30.85 -14.82
N THR A 648 -14.80 -31.04 -13.55
CA THR A 648 -13.88 -30.83 -12.41
C THR A 648 -12.56 -31.58 -12.58
N ARG A 649 -12.60 -32.80 -13.12
CA ARG A 649 -11.40 -33.60 -13.41
C ARG A 649 -10.51 -32.91 -14.45
N GLN A 650 -11.09 -32.52 -15.58
CA GLN A 650 -10.36 -31.86 -16.65
C GLN A 650 -9.75 -30.54 -16.17
N ARG A 651 -10.49 -29.75 -15.39
CA ARG A 651 -10.01 -28.51 -14.80
C ARG A 651 -8.78 -28.72 -13.90
N ARG A 652 -8.79 -29.75 -13.04
CA ARG A 652 -7.64 -30.07 -12.18
C ARG A 652 -6.43 -30.53 -12.98
N THR A 653 -6.64 -31.33 -14.04
CA THR A 653 -5.55 -31.71 -14.94
C THR A 653 -4.94 -30.49 -15.63
N LEU A 654 -5.78 -29.58 -16.13
CA LEU A 654 -5.35 -28.34 -16.77
C LEU A 654 -4.54 -27.47 -15.79
N ALA A 655 -5.05 -27.28 -14.57
CA ALA A 655 -4.38 -26.50 -13.53
C ALA A 655 -2.98 -27.04 -13.19
N LEU A 656 -2.87 -28.35 -12.94
CA LEU A 656 -1.59 -28.99 -12.65
C LEU A 656 -0.62 -28.91 -13.83
N THR A 657 -1.11 -29.11 -15.06
CA THR A 657 -0.29 -29.04 -16.26
C THR A 657 0.24 -27.63 -16.52
N LEU A 658 -0.60 -26.60 -16.32
CA LEU A 658 -0.19 -25.20 -16.45
C LEU A 658 0.86 -24.81 -15.40
N ALA A 659 0.61 -25.14 -14.12
CA ALA A 659 1.56 -24.83 -13.05
C ALA A 659 2.91 -25.55 -13.24
N SER A 660 2.86 -26.81 -13.67
CA SER A 660 4.04 -27.58 -14.04
C SER A 660 4.75 -26.98 -15.26
N GLY A 661 3.99 -26.51 -16.26
CA GLY A 661 4.51 -25.88 -17.46
C GLY A 661 5.23 -24.56 -17.16
N VAL A 662 4.70 -23.75 -16.25
CA VAL A 662 5.37 -22.53 -15.77
C VAL A 662 6.71 -22.87 -15.11
N LEU A 663 6.76 -23.90 -14.27
CA LEU A 663 8.02 -24.36 -13.65
C LEU A 663 9.02 -24.92 -14.67
N GLN A 664 8.54 -25.51 -15.77
CA GLN A 664 9.37 -26.05 -16.84
C GLN A 664 9.91 -24.97 -17.79
N LEU A 665 9.15 -23.90 -18.01
CA LEU A 665 9.38 -22.96 -19.11
C LEU A 665 9.66 -21.53 -18.66
N TYR A 666 9.72 -21.26 -17.36
CA TYR A 666 10.10 -19.93 -16.87
C TYR A 666 11.45 -19.52 -17.45
N ASP A 667 11.58 -18.24 -17.78
CA ASP A 667 12.81 -17.66 -18.35
C ASP A 667 13.27 -18.33 -19.65
N THR A 668 12.34 -18.96 -20.37
CA THR A 668 12.56 -19.48 -21.73
C THR A 668 11.77 -18.67 -22.74
N PRO A 669 12.25 -18.51 -23.99
CA PRO A 669 11.46 -17.85 -25.05
C PRO A 669 10.12 -18.54 -25.34
N TRP A 670 9.95 -19.80 -24.92
CA TRP A 670 8.71 -20.55 -25.07
C TRP A 670 7.56 -20.02 -24.24
N LEU A 671 7.78 -19.36 -23.11
CA LEU A 671 6.71 -18.81 -22.27
C LEU A 671 6.99 -17.34 -21.97
N ARG A 672 6.09 -16.47 -22.45
CA ARG A 672 6.22 -15.02 -22.24
C ARG A 672 5.89 -14.68 -20.78
N ASP A 673 6.38 -13.53 -20.32
CA ASP A 673 6.11 -13.05 -18.97
C ASP A 673 4.62 -12.72 -18.76
N ASN A 674 3.89 -12.34 -19.80
CA ASN A 674 2.48 -11.93 -19.76
C ASN A 674 1.52 -12.86 -20.53
N TRP A 675 1.80 -14.17 -20.55
CA TRP A 675 1.01 -15.17 -21.28
C TRP A 675 -0.46 -15.25 -20.80
N THR A 676 -1.34 -15.76 -21.65
CA THR A 676 -2.78 -15.94 -21.39
C THR A 676 -3.25 -17.34 -21.83
N LEU A 677 -4.49 -17.71 -21.51
CA LEU A 677 -5.08 -18.95 -22.01
C LEU A 677 -5.24 -19.00 -23.55
N TYR A 678 -5.05 -17.88 -24.26
CA TYR A 678 -4.98 -17.86 -25.72
C TYR A 678 -3.59 -18.22 -26.27
N ASP A 679 -2.56 -18.18 -25.43
CA ASP A 679 -1.21 -18.64 -25.77
C ASP A 679 -1.03 -20.15 -25.54
N ILE A 680 -2.01 -20.79 -24.92
CA ILE A 680 -2.02 -22.23 -24.62
C ILE A 680 -3.10 -22.90 -25.47
N TYR A 681 -2.74 -23.99 -26.12
CA TYR A 681 -3.60 -24.71 -27.06
C TYR A 681 -3.88 -26.12 -26.57
N ILE A 682 -5.12 -26.57 -26.74
CA ILE A 682 -5.51 -27.97 -26.56
C ILE A 682 -5.53 -28.66 -27.91
N ASP A 683 -5.27 -29.96 -27.94
CA ASP A 683 -5.67 -30.79 -29.07
C ASP A 683 -7.05 -31.42 -28.83
N SER A 684 -8.06 -30.90 -29.51
CA SER A 684 -9.46 -31.36 -29.37
C SER A 684 -9.64 -32.83 -29.78
N SER A 685 -8.69 -33.41 -30.52
CA SER A 685 -8.72 -34.82 -30.94
C SER A 685 -8.14 -35.80 -29.93
N GLN A 686 -7.30 -35.34 -29.00
CA GLN A 686 -6.59 -36.18 -28.02
C GLN A 686 -7.07 -35.94 -26.57
N GLY A 687 -7.95 -34.95 -26.36
CA GLY A 687 -8.51 -34.61 -25.05
C GLY A 687 -7.70 -33.56 -24.30
N VAL A 688 -8.16 -33.22 -23.09
CA VAL A 688 -7.64 -32.07 -22.32
C VAL A 688 -6.24 -32.27 -21.73
N ASP A 689 -5.71 -33.49 -21.78
CA ASP A 689 -4.43 -33.85 -21.18
C ASP A 689 -3.22 -33.45 -22.07
N TYR A 690 -3.50 -32.85 -23.23
CA TYR A 690 -2.51 -32.48 -24.25
C TYR A 690 -2.51 -30.97 -24.48
N LEU A 691 -1.77 -30.25 -23.63
CA LEU A 691 -1.57 -28.81 -23.76
C LEU A 691 -0.28 -28.48 -24.51
N TYR A 692 -0.33 -27.40 -25.29
CA TYR A 692 0.78 -26.95 -26.12
C TYR A 692 0.98 -25.44 -26.00
N VAL A 693 2.23 -25.00 -26.07
CA VAL A 693 2.61 -23.57 -26.18
C VAL A 693 3.17 -23.32 -27.57
N LEU A 694 2.58 -22.39 -28.32
CA LEU A 694 2.93 -22.12 -29.71
C LEU A 694 3.90 -20.94 -29.84
N ARG A 695 4.92 -21.06 -30.69
CA ARG A 695 5.87 -19.98 -31.02
C ARG A 695 6.09 -19.85 -32.52
N MET A 696 6.13 -18.60 -32.98
CA MET A 696 6.42 -18.23 -34.36
C MET A 696 7.90 -17.86 -34.52
N PHE A 697 8.48 -18.25 -35.65
CA PHE A 697 9.91 -18.03 -35.97
C PHE A 697 10.06 -17.17 -37.23
N ASP A 698 9.52 -15.94 -37.18
CA ASP A 698 9.72 -14.90 -38.21
C ASP A 698 10.52 -13.71 -37.67
N GLU A 699 11.11 -12.88 -38.56
CA GLU A 699 11.95 -11.73 -38.20
C GLU A 699 11.28 -10.78 -37.18
N CYS A 700 9.98 -10.52 -37.34
CA CYS A 700 9.24 -9.60 -36.49
C CYS A 700 9.02 -10.16 -35.08
N SER A 701 8.79 -11.48 -34.97
CA SER A 701 8.60 -12.18 -33.69
C SER A 701 9.92 -12.35 -32.93
N LEU A 702 11.06 -12.46 -33.65
CA LEU A 702 12.40 -12.58 -33.05
C LEU A 702 12.95 -11.22 -32.56
N GLN A 703 12.57 -10.09 -33.18
CA GLN A 703 12.97 -8.73 -32.76
C GLN A 703 12.21 -8.19 -31.54
N GLN A 704 11.02 -8.71 -31.23
CA GLN A 704 10.22 -8.31 -30.05
C GLN A 704 10.87 -8.68 -28.69
N HIS A 705 12.03 -9.33 -28.71
CA HIS A 705 12.83 -9.66 -27.52
C HIS A 705 13.79 -8.54 -27.06
N LEU A 706 13.82 -7.38 -27.71
CA LEU A 706 14.61 -6.23 -27.24
C LEU A 706 13.90 -5.50 -26.09
N PRO A 707 14.59 -5.16 -24.97
CA PRO A 707 14.00 -4.50 -23.82
C PRO A 707 13.80 -3.02 -24.14
N GLY A 708 12.68 -2.70 -24.79
CA GLY A 708 12.23 -1.35 -25.05
C GLY A 708 10.75 -1.25 -24.73
N ARG A 709 10.39 -1.35 -23.44
CA ARG A 709 8.98 -1.24 -23.02
C ARG A 709 8.76 0.04 -22.23
N ARG A 710 7.80 0.86 -22.69
CA ARG A 710 7.21 1.91 -21.87
C ARG A 710 6.56 1.29 -20.62
N PRO A 711 6.53 2.00 -19.48
CA PRO A 711 5.88 1.50 -18.27
C PRO A 711 4.43 1.12 -18.55
N SER A 712 4.03 -0.07 -18.13
CA SER A 712 2.65 -0.55 -18.23
C SER A 712 2.11 -0.78 -16.83
N ALA A 713 0.79 -0.70 -16.62
CA ALA A 713 0.19 -0.90 -15.31
C ALA A 713 0.52 -2.27 -14.65
N LEU A 714 1.02 -3.25 -15.42
CA LEU A 714 1.55 -4.54 -14.98
C LEU A 714 2.95 -4.47 -14.33
N ASP A 715 3.55 -3.29 -14.14
CA ASP A 715 4.79 -3.10 -13.37
C ASP A 715 4.55 -3.26 -11.85
N CYS A 716 3.29 -3.36 -11.39
CA CYS A 716 2.90 -3.62 -10.00
C CYS A 716 3.04 -5.08 -9.57
N VAL A 717 3.23 -5.98 -10.52
CA VAL A 717 3.22 -7.43 -10.31
C VAL A 717 4.62 -7.92 -10.02
N ARG A 718 4.80 -8.54 -8.84
CA ARG A 718 6.08 -9.12 -8.38
C ARG A 718 6.67 -10.14 -9.37
N ASN A 719 5.82 -10.99 -9.95
CA ASN A 719 6.19 -11.90 -11.04
C ASN A 719 5.03 -12.05 -12.04
N ARG A 720 5.22 -11.51 -13.25
CA ARG A 720 4.19 -11.52 -14.30
C ARG A 720 3.80 -12.92 -14.77
N THR A 721 4.78 -13.83 -14.88
CA THR A 721 4.54 -15.21 -15.33
C THR A 721 3.67 -15.97 -14.33
N LEU A 722 3.90 -15.77 -13.03
CA LEU A 722 3.07 -16.35 -11.97
C LEU A 722 1.70 -15.70 -11.87
N PHE A 723 1.62 -14.39 -12.05
CA PHE A 723 0.34 -13.69 -12.08
C PHE A 723 -0.53 -14.17 -13.25
N ALA A 724 0.07 -14.35 -14.43
CA ALA A 724 -0.59 -14.97 -15.58
C ALA A 724 -1.08 -16.39 -15.28
N LEU A 725 -0.32 -17.20 -14.53
CA LEU A 725 -0.78 -18.49 -14.04
C LEU A 725 -1.99 -18.35 -13.11
N GLY A 726 -1.94 -17.42 -12.15
CA GLY A 726 -3.07 -17.14 -11.26
C GLY A 726 -4.34 -16.76 -12.00
N VAL A 727 -4.24 -15.86 -12.99
CA VAL A 727 -5.35 -15.49 -13.89
C VAL A 727 -5.89 -16.71 -14.63
N ALA A 728 -5.00 -17.50 -15.25
CA ALA A 728 -5.39 -18.71 -15.98
C ALA A 728 -6.15 -19.71 -15.08
N LEU A 729 -5.71 -19.91 -13.83
CA LEU A 729 -6.39 -20.78 -12.87
C LEU A 729 -7.78 -20.23 -12.50
N LEU A 730 -7.93 -18.92 -12.33
CA LEU A 730 -9.23 -18.29 -12.08
C LEU A 730 -10.17 -18.43 -13.28
N GLU A 731 -9.69 -18.19 -14.49
CA GLU A 731 -10.47 -18.37 -15.74
C GLU A 731 -10.92 -19.83 -15.91
N LEU A 732 -10.07 -20.79 -15.57
CA LEU A 732 -10.40 -22.22 -15.54
C LEU A 732 -11.48 -22.54 -14.50
N THR A 733 -11.43 -21.92 -13.32
CA THR A 733 -12.43 -22.13 -12.26
C THR A 733 -13.79 -21.58 -12.63
N TYR A 734 -13.83 -20.36 -13.15
CA TYR A 734 -15.08 -19.65 -13.46
C TYR A 734 -15.59 -19.88 -14.89
N GLY A 735 -14.84 -20.61 -15.72
CA GLY A 735 -15.27 -21.05 -17.03
C GLY A 735 -15.45 -19.93 -18.05
N ALA A 736 -14.79 -18.79 -17.86
CA ALA A 736 -14.91 -17.62 -18.73
C ALA A 736 -13.66 -16.73 -18.60
N PRO A 737 -13.32 -15.96 -19.66
CA PRO A 737 -12.16 -15.07 -19.63
C PRO A 737 -12.33 -13.98 -18.55
N LEU A 738 -11.21 -13.47 -18.04
CA LEU A 738 -11.18 -12.47 -16.97
C LEU A 738 -12.00 -11.22 -17.34
N SER A 739 -11.99 -10.82 -18.61
CA SER A 739 -12.78 -9.69 -19.12
C SER A 739 -14.29 -9.90 -19.02
N ALA A 740 -14.76 -11.15 -19.06
CA ALA A 740 -16.18 -11.48 -18.88
C ALA A 740 -16.60 -11.48 -17.41
N GLN A 741 -15.64 -11.47 -16.47
CA GLN A 741 -15.88 -11.38 -15.03
C GLN A 741 -15.99 -9.93 -14.53
N LYS A 742 -16.05 -8.98 -15.46
CA LYS A 742 -16.21 -7.56 -15.19
C LYS A 742 -17.64 -7.24 -14.72
N THR A 743 -17.76 -6.46 -13.67
CA THR A 743 -19.05 -5.98 -13.13
C THR A 743 -19.29 -4.51 -13.49
N GLU A 744 -20.51 -4.02 -13.26
CA GLU A 744 -20.84 -2.60 -13.45
C GLU A 744 -20.07 -1.65 -12.52
N GLU A 745 -19.53 -2.17 -11.41
CA GLU A 745 -18.72 -1.43 -10.43
C GLU A 745 -17.23 -1.31 -10.84
N ASP A 746 -16.79 -2.06 -11.86
CA ASP A 746 -15.41 -2.05 -12.32
C ASP A 746 -15.14 -0.90 -13.30
N LEU A 747 -14.13 -0.08 -12.99
CA LEU A 747 -13.72 1.03 -13.84
C LEU A 747 -13.17 0.53 -15.21
N ASN A 748 -13.02 1.45 -16.17
CA ASN A 748 -12.36 1.21 -17.47
C ASN A 748 -10.92 1.76 -17.45
N ASP A 749 -10.12 1.39 -16.46
CA ASP A 749 -8.72 1.84 -16.35
C ASP A 749 -7.74 0.65 -16.40
N ALA A 750 -6.44 0.96 -16.32
CA ALA A 750 -5.39 -0.03 -16.46
C ALA A 750 -5.24 -0.99 -15.26
N LEU A 751 -5.85 -0.68 -14.10
CA LEU A 751 -5.86 -1.53 -12.90
C LEU A 751 -7.06 -2.47 -12.86
N THR A 752 -8.05 -2.29 -13.74
CA THR A 752 -9.26 -3.12 -13.76
C THR A 752 -9.02 -4.63 -13.80
N PRO A 753 -8.09 -5.18 -14.62
CA PRO A 753 -7.82 -6.62 -14.61
C PRO A 753 -7.38 -7.12 -13.22
N HIS A 754 -6.59 -6.31 -12.50
CA HIS A 754 -6.09 -6.67 -11.18
C HIS A 754 -7.18 -6.69 -10.11
N ARG A 755 -8.10 -5.72 -10.14
CA ARG A 755 -9.26 -5.70 -9.24
C ARG A 755 -10.15 -6.93 -9.43
N ILE A 756 -10.40 -7.30 -10.68
CA ILE A 756 -11.16 -8.52 -11.02
C ILE A 756 -10.43 -9.76 -10.46
N VAL A 757 -9.12 -9.89 -10.70
CA VAL A 757 -8.31 -11.02 -10.18
C VAL A 757 -8.40 -11.12 -8.67
N TRP A 758 -8.25 -10.00 -7.96
CA TRP A 758 -8.33 -9.99 -6.50
C TRP A 758 -9.70 -10.44 -5.99
N ARG A 759 -10.78 -9.88 -6.55
CA ARG A 759 -12.16 -10.27 -6.20
C ARG A 759 -12.40 -11.76 -6.42
N LEU A 760 -11.94 -12.30 -7.55
CA LEU A 760 -12.07 -13.73 -7.86
C LEU A 760 -11.19 -14.60 -6.95
N THR A 761 -10.05 -14.08 -6.48
CA THR A 761 -9.16 -14.80 -5.53
C THR A 761 -9.84 -14.98 -4.18
N LYS A 762 -10.59 -13.98 -3.70
CA LYS A 762 -11.40 -14.13 -2.48
C LYS A 762 -12.55 -15.10 -2.68
N LYS A 763 -13.24 -14.99 -3.82
CA LYS A 763 -14.39 -15.82 -4.15
C LYS A 763 -14.01 -17.31 -4.24
N ILE A 764 -12.81 -17.63 -4.72
CA ILE A 764 -12.37 -19.02 -4.90
C ILE A 764 -12.18 -19.78 -3.58
N GLU A 765 -11.98 -19.09 -2.46
CA GLU A 765 -11.85 -19.71 -1.13
C GLU A 765 -13.14 -20.42 -0.69
N HIS A 766 -14.28 -19.99 -1.22
CA HIS A 766 -15.58 -20.59 -0.95
C HIS A 766 -16.00 -21.61 -2.02
N ASP A 767 -15.52 -21.44 -3.26
CA ASP A 767 -15.97 -22.21 -4.43
C ASP A 767 -15.11 -23.45 -4.72
N GLU A 768 -13.86 -23.50 -4.22
CA GLU A 768 -12.89 -24.58 -4.50
C GLU A 768 -12.27 -25.19 -3.23
N LEU A 769 -11.46 -26.23 -3.43
CA LEU A 769 -10.68 -26.82 -2.35
C LEU A 769 -9.71 -25.80 -1.74
N PRO A 770 -9.50 -25.81 -0.40
CA PRO A 770 -8.57 -24.88 0.26
C PRO A 770 -7.15 -24.92 -0.31
N GLN A 771 -6.70 -26.10 -0.75
CA GLN A 771 -5.38 -26.28 -1.36
C GLN A 771 -5.30 -25.60 -2.73
N PHE A 772 -6.32 -25.77 -3.58
CA PHE A 772 -6.44 -25.09 -4.86
C PHE A 772 -6.50 -23.57 -4.71
N ALA A 773 -7.39 -23.07 -3.83
CA ALA A 773 -7.55 -21.65 -3.59
C ALA A 773 -6.24 -21.01 -3.08
N ARG A 774 -5.54 -21.70 -2.18
CA ARG A 774 -4.22 -21.29 -1.70
C ARG A 774 -3.16 -21.28 -2.79
N ALA A 775 -3.15 -22.28 -3.69
CA ALA A 775 -2.23 -22.30 -4.82
C ALA A 775 -2.45 -21.10 -5.77
N VAL A 776 -3.72 -20.75 -6.04
CA VAL A 776 -4.09 -19.56 -6.82
C VAL A 776 -3.62 -18.29 -6.12
N PHE A 777 -3.90 -18.15 -4.82
CA PHE A 777 -3.46 -17.01 -4.02
C PHE A 777 -1.94 -16.84 -4.09
N LYS A 778 -1.16 -17.92 -3.95
CA LYS A 778 0.32 -17.88 -4.01
C LYS A 778 0.89 -17.51 -5.38
N CYS A 779 0.15 -17.77 -6.46
CA CYS A 779 0.53 -17.30 -7.81
C CYS A 779 0.37 -15.78 -7.95
N ILE A 780 -0.67 -15.22 -7.31
CA ILE A 780 -1.03 -13.80 -7.42
C ILE A 780 -0.26 -12.96 -6.38
N HIS A 781 -0.10 -13.49 -5.16
CA HIS A 781 0.56 -12.89 -4.01
C HIS A 781 1.68 -13.81 -3.48
N PRO A 782 2.82 -13.91 -4.19
CA PRO A 782 3.93 -14.71 -3.70
C PRO A 782 4.52 -14.13 -2.40
N ASP A 783 4.78 -15.01 -1.42
CA ASP A 783 5.28 -14.65 -0.08
C ASP A 783 6.57 -13.84 -0.13
N ALA A 784 6.66 -12.85 0.77
CA ALA A 784 7.77 -11.89 0.87
C ALA A 784 9.02 -12.42 1.61
N GLU A 785 9.09 -13.71 1.94
CA GLU A 785 10.27 -14.30 2.60
C GLU A 785 11.40 -14.56 1.58
N GLY A 786 11.90 -13.49 0.95
CA GLY A 786 13.03 -13.53 0.05
C GLY A 786 12.97 -12.52 -1.09
N PHE A 787 14.15 -12.00 -1.39
CA PHE A 787 14.54 -10.92 -2.28
C PHE A 787 14.09 -10.87 -3.74
N GLU A 788 13.60 -11.99 -4.22
CA GLU A 788 13.66 -12.33 -5.62
C GLU A 788 12.47 -13.23 -5.96
N PHE A 789 11.44 -12.60 -6.51
CA PHE A 789 10.23 -13.26 -6.99
C PHE A 789 10.44 -13.95 -8.33
N SER A 790 11.70 -14.11 -8.78
CA SER A 790 12.04 -14.82 -10.00
C SER A 790 12.11 -16.31 -9.75
N LEU A 791 11.53 -17.10 -10.65
CA LEU A 791 11.74 -18.54 -10.66
C LEU A 791 13.19 -18.93 -11.02
N ALA A 792 14.04 -17.97 -11.43
CA ALA A 792 15.49 -18.16 -11.51
C ALA A 792 16.11 -18.38 -10.11
N ASN A 793 15.55 -17.74 -9.08
CA ASN A 793 15.99 -17.91 -7.70
C ASN A 793 15.64 -19.31 -7.19
N GLN A 794 16.65 -19.99 -6.66
CA GLN A 794 16.52 -21.36 -6.18
C GLN A 794 15.51 -21.51 -5.02
N GLY A 795 15.56 -20.61 -4.04
CA GLY A 795 14.70 -20.65 -2.86
C GLY A 795 13.24 -20.36 -3.22
N PHE A 796 13.03 -19.35 -4.06
CA PHE A 796 11.70 -18.98 -4.55
C PHE A 796 11.07 -20.10 -5.39
N ARG A 797 11.84 -20.67 -6.33
CA ARG A 797 11.43 -21.81 -7.16
C ARG A 797 11.02 -23.02 -6.32
N ARG A 798 11.77 -23.31 -5.24
CA ARG A 798 11.42 -24.40 -4.30
C ARG A 798 10.07 -24.17 -3.63
N ARG A 799 9.81 -22.96 -3.14
CA ARG A 799 8.51 -22.62 -2.52
C ARG A 799 7.37 -22.68 -3.51
N PHE A 800 7.56 -22.16 -4.72
CA PHE A 800 6.55 -22.27 -5.78
C PHE A 800 6.16 -23.73 -6.03
N PHE A 801 7.14 -24.64 -6.10
CA PHE A 801 6.85 -26.06 -6.19
C PHE A 801 6.06 -26.59 -4.98
N GLN A 802 6.48 -26.26 -3.76
CA GLN A 802 5.87 -26.74 -2.52
C GLN A 802 4.47 -26.18 -2.24
N GLU A 803 4.20 -24.94 -2.64
CA GLU A 803 2.99 -24.20 -2.26
C GLU A 803 1.98 -24.08 -3.40
N VAL A 804 2.39 -24.33 -4.65
CA VAL A 804 1.50 -24.27 -5.82
C VAL A 804 1.42 -25.62 -6.52
N VAL A 805 2.56 -26.15 -6.99
CA VAL A 805 2.55 -27.36 -7.81
C VAL A 805 2.14 -28.59 -7.00
N LEU A 806 2.70 -28.77 -5.80
CA LEU A 806 2.43 -29.94 -4.96
C LEU A 806 0.97 -29.99 -4.46
N PRO A 807 0.34 -28.90 -3.98
CA PRO A 807 -1.07 -28.90 -3.61
C PRO A 807 -1.99 -29.20 -4.80
N LEU A 808 -1.74 -28.60 -5.97
CA LEU A 808 -2.49 -28.92 -7.19
C LEU A 808 -2.33 -30.38 -7.63
N LYS A 809 -1.14 -30.96 -7.37
CA LYS A 809 -0.88 -32.38 -7.61
C LYS A 809 -1.67 -33.27 -6.65
N ASN A 810 -1.68 -32.94 -5.36
CA ASN A 810 -2.48 -33.68 -4.38
C ASN A 810 -3.98 -33.66 -4.74
N ASP A 811 -4.51 -32.49 -5.12
CA ASP A 811 -5.91 -32.35 -5.55
C ASP A 811 -6.23 -33.17 -6.82
N TYR A 812 -5.24 -33.35 -7.70
CA TYR A 812 -5.32 -34.22 -8.87
C TYR A 812 -5.27 -35.70 -8.48
N ASP A 813 -4.39 -36.10 -7.56
CA ASP A 813 -4.20 -37.48 -7.11
C ASP A 813 -5.37 -37.99 -6.25
N GLU A 814 -6.07 -37.11 -5.54
CA GLU A 814 -7.30 -37.42 -4.77
C GLU A 814 -8.52 -37.71 -5.66
N LEU A 815 -8.45 -37.43 -6.97
CA LEU A 815 -9.52 -37.83 -7.88
C LEU A 815 -9.52 -39.37 -8.01
N PRO A 816 -10.70 -40.03 -7.95
CA PRO A 816 -10.76 -41.47 -8.15
C PRO A 816 -10.10 -41.79 -9.50
N ARG A 817 -9.02 -42.58 -9.46
CA ARG A 817 -8.43 -43.18 -10.65
C ARG A 817 -9.52 -44.06 -11.27
N ILE A 818 -10.28 -43.52 -12.21
CA ILE A 818 -11.09 -44.35 -13.10
C ILE A 818 -10.08 -45.20 -13.84
N ARG A 819 -9.92 -46.45 -13.38
CA ARG A 819 -9.31 -47.50 -14.20
C ARG A 819 -10.19 -47.57 -15.44
N CYS A 820 -9.67 -47.07 -16.56
CA CYS A 820 -10.19 -47.46 -17.86
C CYS A 820 -9.97 -48.96 -18.04
#